data_AF-A0A176TEW4-F1
#
_entry.id   AF-A0A176TEW4-F1
#
_cell.length_a   1.000
_cell.length_b   1.000
_cell.length_c   1.000
_cell.angle_alpha   90.00
_cell.angle_beta   90.00
_cell.angle_gamma   90.00
#
_symmetry.space_group_name_H-M   'P 1'
#
loop_
_entity.id
_entity.type
_entity.pdbx_description
1 polymer ?
#
loop_
_entity_poly.entity_id
_entity_poly.type
_entity_poly.pdbx_seq_one_letter_code
_entity_poly.pdbx_strand_id
1 'polypeptide(L)'
;MKKVLLLFMLSTFSIVGQQIDLSYYLPKGNYNEKIPTPKSVLGYEVGEWHVTHDKLVEYMKALAVSSDRISIENRGTTFEGRPLLLLTITSPENHKNLESIRKRHIEATNNDAVDITKNPIVVYQGFSIHGNEASGSNAALAVAYYLAAADNIDDVLNNTVILFDPSLNPDGLQRFAYWANTNKSKNINPDPNDREYTEVWPRGRTNHYQFDMNRDWLPVQLPESKVRIASFHKWLPNILTDHHEMGSNSSFFFQPGIPSRTNPLTPQMNQDLTKEIGSYHAKAFDKLGSMYFSEESYDDFYYGKGSTFPDINGSIGILFEQASSRGHAQETENGILTFPFTIRNQFTAALSTLEAAKNMRVKILQYQQDFYKESRNTGFKKAIVFGDEKDGAKSYQLAEVLKRHQIKIHEVKDDFTQNGKNFKKGYSYVVPMNQKNQRLVKAMFDIRTTFKDSLFYDVSAWTFNHAFGVDYAENISLAKAGKEITELKMNTGIVSFKSDYGYLMPWNEYYTPKALNAILQKGLRAKVAMKNFINGDTSYDYGTVFIPVQNQELNADEMYQFLEKIAIESHVKIAGVTTGLNEGIDLGSRSFSAIKKPKVAMLVGDGITGNDSGEIWHLFDQRFDMHLTRLDMNYFTRVDLNKYTHIIIPSSRLEKDAIEKLKTWTTNGGIIIGYKNTVKWLASNKFITIDFDKTKMDTINDISFENRSLKSGAQVIGGAIFKAKVDRSHPINFGYKNDEIALFRKTTLFMKPDKKSYNNPIQYTANPLLSGYISKENAKVIKNTVPFKVQRLGRGSVIVFTDNTNFRGFWFGTNKLLMNTIFFGDKM
;
A
#
# COMPACT_ATOMS: atom_id res chain seq x y z
N MET A 1 -75.23 43.96 3.40
CA MET A 1 -74.00 44.79 3.24
C MET A 1 -72.93 44.32 4.21
N LYS A 2 -71.78 43.92 3.66
CA LYS A 2 -70.42 44.05 4.20
C LYS A 2 -69.96 43.19 5.41
N LYS A 3 -69.08 42.25 5.03
CA LYS A 3 -67.77 41.93 5.64
C LYS A 3 -67.74 41.09 6.93
N VAL A 4 -67.75 39.77 6.75
CA VAL A 4 -66.91 38.86 7.54
C VAL A 4 -66.20 37.94 6.56
N LEU A 5 -65.06 38.42 6.06
CA LEU A 5 -64.10 37.72 5.21
C LEU A 5 -62.74 38.18 5.72
N LEU A 6 -61.80 37.24 5.86
CA LEU A 6 -60.45 37.34 6.45
C LEU A 6 -60.35 37.14 7.97
N LEU A 7 -60.14 35.89 8.39
CA LEU A 7 -59.08 35.56 9.35
C LEU A 7 -58.69 34.06 9.28
N PHE A 8 -58.48 33.56 8.07
CA PHE A 8 -57.55 32.44 7.84
C PHE A 8 -56.24 33.09 7.39
N MET A 9 -55.38 33.44 8.36
CA MET A 9 -53.97 33.70 8.06
C MET A 9 -53.37 32.37 7.58
N LEU A 10 -53.28 32.22 6.26
CA LEU A 10 -52.26 31.40 5.64
C LEU A 10 -50.90 31.99 6.07
N SER A 11 -50.37 31.51 7.18
CA SER A 11 -48.94 31.55 7.45
C SER A 11 -48.29 30.52 6.54
N THR A 12 -48.19 30.84 5.25
CA THR A 12 -47.24 30.18 4.35
C THR A 12 -45.85 30.51 4.85
N PHE A 13 -45.35 29.75 5.82
CA PHE A 13 -43.91 29.59 5.99
C PHE A 13 -43.42 28.95 4.70
N SER A 14 -43.02 29.81 3.75
CA SER A 14 -42.08 29.40 2.73
C SER A 14 -40.86 28.93 3.51
N ILE A 15 -40.68 27.62 3.60
CA ILE A 15 -39.42 27.03 4.04
C ILE A 15 -38.41 27.49 3.00
N VAL A 16 -37.78 28.63 3.25
CA VAL A 16 -36.61 29.07 2.51
C VAL A 16 -35.55 28.02 2.86
N GLY A 17 -35.34 27.06 1.96
CA GLY A 17 -34.23 26.13 2.08
C GLY A 17 -32.97 26.95 2.35
N GLN A 18 -32.23 26.60 3.41
CA GLN A 18 -31.04 27.33 3.82
C GLN A 18 -30.11 27.48 2.62
N GLN A 19 -29.78 28.73 2.25
CA GLN A 19 -28.83 29.01 1.19
C GLN A 19 -27.47 28.42 1.58
N ILE A 20 -26.97 27.48 0.78
CA ILE A 20 -25.70 26.81 1.04
C ILE A 20 -24.59 27.65 0.43
N ASP A 21 -24.12 28.63 1.21
CA ASP A 21 -22.92 29.41 0.92
C ASP A 21 -21.85 29.12 1.99
N LEU A 22 -20.70 29.79 1.90
CA LEU A 22 -19.59 29.58 2.83
C LEU A 22 -20.00 29.75 4.32
N SER A 23 -20.99 30.57 4.64
CA SER A 23 -21.45 30.79 6.02
C SER A 23 -22.13 29.56 6.65
N TYR A 24 -22.57 28.59 5.83
CA TYR A 24 -23.10 27.32 6.30
C TYR A 24 -22.06 26.50 7.09
N TYR A 25 -20.78 26.64 6.72
CA TYR A 25 -19.68 25.91 7.33
C TYR A 25 -19.03 26.69 8.47
N LEU A 26 -18.88 28.00 8.30
CA LEU A 26 -18.08 28.84 9.16
C LEU A 26 -18.75 29.14 10.51
N PRO A 27 -17.99 29.20 11.62
CA PRO A 27 -18.47 29.79 12.86
C PRO A 27 -18.97 31.22 12.65
N LYS A 28 -19.88 31.70 13.50
CA LYS A 28 -20.27 33.12 13.48
C LYS A 28 -19.07 33.96 13.95
N GLY A 29 -18.69 34.96 13.16
CA GLY A 29 -17.57 35.85 13.48
C GLY A 29 -17.23 36.78 12.32
N ASN A 30 -16.18 37.56 12.52
CA ASN A 30 -15.61 38.42 11.48
C ASN A 30 -14.50 37.67 10.74
N TYR A 31 -14.39 37.96 9.45
CA TYR A 31 -13.42 37.36 8.54
C TYR A 31 -12.74 38.48 7.74
N ASN A 32 -11.42 38.40 7.59
CA ASN A 32 -10.66 39.37 6.83
C ASN A 32 -11.05 39.33 5.34
N GLU A 33 -11.76 40.36 4.88
CA GLU A 33 -12.28 40.50 3.52
C GLU A 33 -11.19 40.54 2.43
N LYS A 34 -9.92 40.79 2.81
CA LYS A 34 -8.78 40.72 1.88
C LYS A 34 -8.39 39.29 1.51
N ILE A 35 -8.79 38.30 2.32
CA ILE A 35 -8.54 36.90 2.02
C ILE A 35 -9.60 36.41 1.02
N PRO A 36 -9.20 35.91 -0.16
CA PRO A 36 -10.17 35.47 -1.15
C PRO A 36 -10.96 34.26 -0.65
N THR A 37 -12.28 34.28 -0.84
CA THR A 37 -13.16 33.15 -0.55
C THR A 37 -13.00 32.06 -1.61
N PRO A 38 -13.36 30.78 -1.32
CA PRO A 38 -13.35 29.73 -2.35
C PRO A 38 -14.13 30.13 -3.60
N LYS A 39 -15.34 30.69 -3.45
CA LYS A 39 -16.16 31.12 -4.59
C LYS A 39 -15.50 32.18 -5.46
N SER A 40 -14.78 33.14 -4.87
CA SER A 40 -14.11 34.20 -5.63
C SER A 40 -13.01 33.68 -6.56
N VAL A 41 -12.42 32.52 -6.25
CA VAL A 41 -11.38 31.87 -7.05
C VAL A 41 -11.96 30.77 -7.93
N LEU A 42 -12.79 29.89 -7.36
CA LEU A 42 -13.30 28.70 -8.04
C LEU A 42 -14.47 28.99 -9.00
N GLY A 43 -15.20 30.08 -8.75
CA GLY A 43 -16.42 30.49 -9.46
C GLY A 43 -17.71 29.85 -8.97
N TYR A 44 -17.69 29.06 -7.90
CA TYR A 44 -18.85 28.34 -7.34
C TYR A 44 -18.72 28.16 -5.81
N GLU A 45 -19.84 27.90 -5.12
CA GLU A 45 -19.84 27.71 -3.66
C GLU A 45 -19.25 26.35 -3.25
N VAL A 46 -18.65 26.27 -2.06
CA VAL A 46 -18.18 24.97 -1.53
C VAL A 46 -19.35 23.99 -1.44
N GLY A 47 -19.16 22.76 -1.94
CA GLY A 47 -20.21 21.75 -1.99
C GLY A 47 -21.17 21.86 -3.17
N GLU A 48 -21.08 22.91 -3.99
CA GLU A 48 -21.87 23.01 -5.24
C GLU A 48 -21.37 22.03 -6.31
N TRP A 49 -20.05 21.81 -6.36
CA TRP A 49 -19.36 20.86 -7.22
C TRP A 49 -18.28 20.16 -6.42
N HIS A 50 -17.95 18.92 -6.79
CA HIS A 50 -16.75 18.26 -6.27
C HIS A 50 -15.52 18.97 -6.82
N VAL A 51 -14.66 19.48 -5.94
CA VAL A 51 -13.44 20.18 -6.38
C VAL A 51 -12.50 19.24 -7.12
N THR A 52 -12.05 19.65 -8.31
CA THR A 52 -10.98 18.95 -9.02
C THR A 52 -9.63 19.33 -8.40
N HIS A 53 -8.61 18.47 -8.51
CA HIS A 53 -7.34 18.69 -7.86
C HIS A 53 -6.64 19.98 -8.35
N ASP A 54 -6.75 20.31 -9.64
CA ASP A 54 -6.22 21.55 -10.20
C ASP A 54 -6.83 22.81 -9.55
N LYS A 55 -8.16 22.84 -9.37
CA LYS A 55 -8.87 23.91 -8.67
C LYS A 55 -8.55 23.97 -7.18
N LEU A 56 -8.39 22.82 -6.53
CA LEU A 56 -7.94 22.75 -5.15
C LEU A 56 -6.55 23.38 -4.99
N VAL A 57 -5.60 23.02 -5.87
CA VAL A 57 -4.24 23.59 -5.89
C VAL A 57 -4.27 25.09 -6.16
N GLU A 58 -5.08 25.54 -7.13
CA GLU A 58 -5.24 26.96 -7.46
C GLU A 58 -5.67 27.77 -6.23
N TYR A 59 -6.70 27.30 -5.53
CA TYR A 59 -7.19 27.98 -4.33
C TYR A 59 -6.19 27.98 -3.18
N MET A 60 -5.50 26.86 -2.93
CA MET A 60 -4.48 26.78 -1.89
C MET A 60 -3.31 27.75 -2.14
N LYS A 61 -2.93 27.95 -3.42
CA LYS A 61 -1.94 28.96 -3.81
C LYS A 61 -2.46 30.39 -3.59
N ALA A 62 -3.71 30.66 -3.94
CA ALA A 62 -4.33 31.98 -3.73
C ALA A 62 -4.35 32.36 -2.23
N LEU A 63 -4.67 31.41 -1.36
CA LEU A 63 -4.60 31.60 0.10
C LEU A 63 -3.18 31.88 0.59
N ALA A 64 -2.19 31.09 0.15
CA ALA A 64 -0.79 31.27 0.55
C ALA A 64 -0.20 32.62 0.09
N VAL A 65 -0.69 33.18 -1.02
CA VAL A 65 -0.30 34.53 -1.47
C VAL A 65 -0.96 35.62 -0.63
N SER A 66 -2.19 35.39 -0.18
CA SER A 66 -3.03 36.43 0.44
C SER A 66 -2.92 36.51 1.96
N SER A 67 -2.43 35.46 2.62
CA SER A 67 -2.36 35.35 4.09
C SER A 67 -0.93 35.19 4.60
N ASP A 68 -0.53 36.02 5.56
CA ASP A 68 0.74 35.91 6.28
C ASP A 68 0.78 34.74 7.30
N ARG A 69 -0.35 34.05 7.48
CA ARG A 69 -0.49 32.84 8.30
C ARG A 69 -0.14 31.57 7.54
N ILE A 70 0.02 31.61 6.22
CA ILE A 70 0.15 30.41 5.38
C ILE A 70 1.43 30.44 4.54
N SER A 71 2.23 29.39 4.65
CA SER A 71 3.25 29.05 3.65
C SER A 71 2.86 27.75 2.93
N ILE A 72 3.31 27.57 1.69
CA ILE A 72 3.00 26.39 0.86
C ILE A 72 4.29 25.78 0.30
N GLU A 73 4.41 24.45 0.36
CA GLU A 73 5.47 23.69 -0.30
C GLU A 73 4.86 22.65 -1.26
N ASN A 74 5.48 22.47 -2.43
CA ASN A 74 5.25 21.30 -3.27
C ASN A 74 6.36 20.27 -2.99
N ARG A 75 5.99 19.11 -2.47
CA ARG A 75 6.95 18.12 -1.97
C ARG A 75 7.38 17.09 -3.02
N GLY A 76 6.69 17.05 -4.16
CA GLY A 76 6.91 16.10 -5.23
C GLY A 76 5.66 15.96 -6.09
N THR A 77 5.59 14.89 -6.87
CA THR A 77 4.44 14.64 -7.75
C THR A 77 3.94 13.21 -7.65
N THR A 78 2.66 13.02 -7.94
CA THR A 78 2.08 11.70 -8.20
C THR A 78 2.62 11.10 -9.50
N PHE A 79 2.22 9.86 -9.80
CA PHE A 79 2.52 9.24 -11.09
C PHE A 79 1.90 9.99 -12.29
N GLU A 80 0.77 10.68 -12.11
CA GLU A 80 0.17 11.54 -13.14
C GLU A 80 0.77 12.96 -13.20
N GLY A 81 1.83 13.23 -12.43
CA GLY A 81 2.49 14.53 -12.40
C GLY A 81 1.75 15.60 -11.57
N ARG A 82 0.77 15.21 -10.73
CA ARG A 82 0.04 16.16 -9.88
C ARG A 82 0.88 16.57 -8.68
N PRO A 83 0.95 17.87 -8.33
CA PRO A 83 1.76 18.33 -7.21
C PRO A 83 1.21 17.83 -5.88
N LEU A 84 2.11 17.47 -4.96
CA LEU A 84 1.78 17.00 -3.61
C LEU A 84 2.05 18.12 -2.60
N LEU A 85 1.01 18.93 -2.37
CA LEU A 85 1.12 20.14 -1.56
C LEU A 85 1.18 19.82 -0.06
N LEU A 86 1.86 20.68 0.69
CA LEU A 86 1.71 20.81 2.14
C LEU A 86 1.70 22.29 2.49
N LEU A 87 0.67 22.73 3.18
CA LEU A 87 0.61 24.07 3.72
C LEU A 87 1.09 24.02 5.18
N THR A 88 1.80 25.05 5.61
CA THR A 88 2.07 25.29 7.04
C THR A 88 1.28 26.51 7.47
N ILE A 89 0.33 26.29 8.38
CA ILE A 89 -0.60 27.31 8.87
C ILE A 89 -0.31 27.55 10.35
N THR A 90 0.09 28.77 10.70
CA THR A 90 0.42 29.19 12.07
C THR A 90 0.42 30.72 12.16
N SER A 91 0.71 31.29 13.33
CA SER A 91 0.76 32.75 13.45
C SER A 91 1.94 33.35 12.67
N PRO A 92 1.84 34.61 12.22
CA PRO A 92 2.95 35.28 11.51
C PRO A 92 4.24 35.30 12.34
N GLU A 93 4.14 35.36 13.67
CA GLU A 93 5.31 35.31 14.56
C GLU A 93 5.95 33.92 14.63
N ASN A 94 5.15 32.85 14.62
CA ASN A 94 5.66 31.50 14.52
C ASN A 94 6.34 31.26 13.16
N HIS A 95 5.81 31.82 12.07
CA HIS A 95 6.45 31.73 10.74
C HIS A 95 7.87 32.32 10.73
N LYS A 96 8.09 33.48 11.37
CA LYS A 96 9.43 34.06 11.51
C LYS A 96 10.41 33.14 12.23
N ASN A 97 9.92 32.26 13.10
CA ASN A 97 10.70 31.39 13.96
C ASN A 97 10.55 29.89 13.62
N LEU A 98 9.98 29.56 12.46
CA LEU A 98 9.44 28.23 12.16
C LEU A 98 10.48 27.11 12.26
N GLU A 99 11.68 27.33 11.71
CA GLU A 99 12.77 26.35 11.79
C GLU A 99 13.32 26.20 13.22
N SER A 100 13.30 27.25 14.04
CA SER A 100 13.68 27.17 15.45
C SER A 100 12.66 26.35 16.25
N ILE A 101 11.36 26.60 16.03
CA ILE A 101 10.25 25.82 16.60
C ILE A 101 10.40 24.34 16.23
N ARG A 102 10.58 24.04 14.94
CA ARG A 102 10.74 22.67 14.45
C ARG A 102 11.96 21.97 15.05
N LYS A 103 13.13 22.63 15.08
CA LYS A 103 14.35 22.05 15.66
C LYS A 103 14.18 21.78 17.16
N ARG A 104 13.58 22.70 17.91
CA ARG A 104 13.30 22.53 19.34
C ARG A 104 12.31 21.38 19.60
N HIS A 105 11.27 21.27 18.78
CA HIS A 105 10.31 20.17 18.82
C HIS A 105 10.99 18.81 18.60
N ILE A 106 11.82 18.68 17.56
CA ILE A 106 12.60 17.46 17.33
C ILE A 106 13.60 17.20 18.45
N GLU A 107 14.26 18.22 18.99
CA GLU A 107 15.22 18.04 20.09
C GLU A 107 14.55 17.52 21.37
N ALA A 108 13.32 17.94 21.67
CA ALA A 108 12.54 17.40 22.79
C ALA A 108 12.30 15.89 22.68
N THR A 109 12.28 15.35 21.45
CA THR A 109 12.19 13.90 21.23
C THR A 109 13.52 13.17 21.40
N ASN A 110 14.66 13.87 21.44
CA ASN A 110 16.00 13.30 21.67
C ASN A 110 16.46 13.49 23.12
N ASN A 111 15.99 14.54 23.78
CA ASN A 111 16.43 14.98 25.09
C ASN A 111 15.24 15.39 25.97
N ASP A 112 15.02 14.64 27.05
CA ASP A 112 13.91 14.88 27.98
C ASP A 112 14.13 16.07 28.93
N ALA A 113 15.30 16.72 28.90
CA ALA A 113 15.55 17.95 29.65
C ALA A 113 15.06 19.22 28.95
N VAL A 114 14.59 19.13 27.70
CA VAL A 114 14.04 20.28 26.96
C VAL A 114 12.69 20.69 27.56
N ASP A 115 12.56 21.95 28.01
CA ASP A 115 11.29 22.51 28.44
C ASP A 115 10.32 22.66 27.26
N ILE A 116 9.22 21.92 27.31
CA ILE A 116 8.17 21.87 26.30
C ILE A 116 6.97 22.77 26.61
N THR A 117 6.89 23.38 27.79
CA THR A 117 5.67 24.05 28.28
C THR A 117 5.21 25.23 27.42
N LYS A 118 6.16 25.87 26.74
CA LYS A 118 5.96 26.99 25.80
C LYS A 118 6.03 26.59 24.32
N ASN A 119 6.32 25.32 24.01
CA ASN A 119 6.43 24.90 22.62
C ASN A 119 5.05 24.86 21.98
N PRO A 120 4.91 25.29 20.71
CA PRO A 120 3.72 25.00 19.92
C PRO A 120 3.53 23.48 19.73
N ILE A 121 2.28 23.02 19.71
CA ILE A 121 1.94 21.66 19.28
C ILE A 121 1.95 21.56 17.76
N VAL A 122 2.44 20.45 17.21
CA VAL A 122 2.43 20.20 15.76
C VAL A 122 1.25 19.28 15.42
N VAL A 123 0.34 19.75 14.56
CA VAL A 123 -0.85 18.99 14.13
C VAL A 123 -0.80 18.77 12.62
N TYR A 124 -0.80 17.51 12.17
CA TYR A 124 -0.91 17.18 10.75
C TYR A 124 -2.37 16.86 10.43
N GLN A 125 -3.00 17.64 9.55
CA GLN A 125 -4.32 17.32 9.02
C GLN A 125 -4.23 16.84 7.58
N GLY A 126 -4.55 15.56 7.36
CA GLY A 126 -4.51 14.91 6.06
C GLY A 126 -5.90 14.59 5.53
N PHE A 127 -6.22 15.08 4.34
CA PHE A 127 -7.55 14.95 3.76
C PHE A 127 -7.59 13.95 2.58
N SER A 128 -8.59 13.07 2.57
CA SER A 128 -8.96 12.21 1.43
C SER A 128 -7.80 11.41 0.85
N ILE A 129 -7.25 10.47 1.64
CA ILE A 129 -6.27 9.48 1.16
C ILE A 129 -6.88 8.48 0.18
N HIS A 130 -8.20 8.32 0.23
CA HIS A 130 -8.97 7.74 -0.86
C HIS A 130 -9.64 8.87 -1.63
N GLY A 131 -9.43 8.90 -2.94
CA GLY A 131 -9.86 10.03 -3.77
C GLY A 131 -11.37 10.15 -3.93
N ASN A 132 -12.12 9.05 -3.77
CA ASN A 132 -13.58 9.03 -3.79
C ASN A 132 -14.24 9.22 -2.42
N GLU A 133 -13.46 9.57 -1.39
CA GLU A 133 -13.93 10.00 -0.08
C GLU A 133 -13.78 11.53 -0.01
N ALA A 134 -14.46 12.22 -0.93
CA ALA A 134 -14.09 13.56 -1.38
C ALA A 134 -14.51 14.70 -0.45
N SER A 135 -15.44 14.50 0.49
CA SER A 135 -15.86 15.54 1.43
C SER A 135 -14.70 16.08 2.27
N GLY A 136 -13.67 15.27 2.53
CA GLY A 136 -12.44 15.70 3.19
C GLY A 136 -11.73 16.82 2.41
N SER A 137 -11.30 16.54 1.18
CA SER A 137 -10.63 17.55 0.33
C SER A 137 -11.51 18.77 0.02
N ASN A 138 -12.84 18.62 -0.01
CA ASN A 138 -13.74 19.76 -0.20
C ASN A 138 -13.90 20.59 1.09
N ALA A 139 -13.92 19.96 2.26
CA ALA A 139 -13.85 20.65 3.55
C ALA A 139 -12.53 21.40 3.72
N ALA A 140 -11.44 20.89 3.15
CA ALA A 140 -10.15 21.55 3.20
C ALA A 140 -10.19 22.99 2.66
N LEU A 141 -11.05 23.30 1.68
CA LEU A 141 -11.29 24.66 1.17
C LEU A 141 -11.78 25.60 2.27
N ALA A 142 -12.80 25.17 3.02
CA ALA A 142 -13.41 25.95 4.08
C ALA A 142 -12.51 26.02 5.33
N VAL A 143 -11.81 24.93 5.68
CA VAL A 143 -10.88 24.91 6.81
C VAL A 143 -9.71 25.84 6.56
N ALA A 144 -9.07 25.77 5.39
CA ALA A 144 -7.94 26.65 5.05
C ALA A 144 -8.37 28.12 5.01
N TYR A 145 -9.56 28.42 4.48
CA TYR A 145 -10.13 29.77 4.54
C TYR A 145 -10.32 30.26 5.97
N TYR A 146 -10.94 29.45 6.84
CA TYR A 146 -11.17 29.79 8.24
C TYR A 146 -9.86 30.13 8.95
N LEU A 147 -8.82 29.29 8.77
CA LEU A 147 -7.53 29.50 9.41
C LEU A 147 -6.76 30.71 8.83
N ALA A 148 -7.01 31.07 7.57
CA ALA A 148 -6.42 32.26 6.96
C ALA A 148 -7.13 33.55 7.40
N ALA A 149 -8.47 33.54 7.42
CA ALA A 149 -9.30 34.75 7.44
C ALA A 149 -9.97 35.05 8.77
N ALA A 150 -10.22 34.07 9.64
CA ALA A 150 -10.98 34.32 10.87
C ALA A 150 -10.25 35.25 11.84
N ASP A 151 -11.02 36.09 12.51
CA ASP A 151 -10.56 36.83 13.70
C ASP A 151 -10.61 35.93 14.95
N ASN A 152 -9.91 36.33 16.01
CA ASN A 152 -9.89 35.64 17.32
C ASN A 152 -9.37 34.20 17.33
N ILE A 153 -8.64 33.77 16.29
CA ILE A 153 -7.95 32.46 16.26
C ILE A 153 -6.46 32.55 16.61
N ASP A 154 -5.96 33.74 16.95
CA ASP A 154 -4.54 33.97 17.20
C ASP A 154 -4.02 33.11 18.36
N ASP A 155 -4.83 32.86 19.39
CA ASP A 155 -4.45 31.97 20.49
C ASP A 155 -4.27 30.51 20.02
N VAL A 156 -5.08 30.02 19.07
CA VAL A 156 -4.86 28.70 18.46
C VAL A 156 -3.58 28.70 17.63
N LEU A 157 -3.40 29.72 16.78
CA LEU A 157 -2.28 29.79 15.82
C LEU A 157 -0.93 30.11 16.48
N ASN A 158 -0.90 30.86 17.58
CA ASN A 158 0.32 31.12 18.36
C ASN A 158 0.82 29.85 19.05
N ASN A 159 -0.08 28.94 19.41
CA ASN A 159 0.23 27.74 20.16
C ASN A 159 0.26 26.46 19.30
N THR A 160 0.04 26.57 17.98
CA THR A 160 -0.06 25.42 17.07
C THR A 160 0.66 25.68 15.75
N VAL A 161 1.41 24.69 15.27
CA VAL A 161 1.88 24.61 13.87
C VAL A 161 1.06 23.55 13.15
N ILE A 162 0.24 23.96 12.20
CA ILE A 162 -0.65 23.06 11.45
C ILE A 162 0.02 22.70 10.12
N LEU A 163 0.29 21.41 9.91
CA LEU A 163 0.71 20.84 8.64
C LEU A 163 -0.53 20.37 7.91
N PHE A 164 -0.91 21.07 6.85
CA PHE A 164 -2.20 20.92 6.21
C PHE A 164 -2.04 20.34 4.80
N ASP A 165 -2.48 19.09 4.63
CA ASP A 165 -2.37 18.34 3.38
C ASP A 165 -3.76 18.16 2.76
N PRO A 166 -4.15 19.04 1.81
CA PRO A 166 -5.53 19.16 1.35
C PRO A 166 -5.98 17.97 0.48
N SER A 167 -5.05 17.15 -0.01
CA SER A 167 -5.38 15.94 -0.77
C SER A 167 -4.21 14.95 -0.72
N LEU A 168 -4.39 13.89 0.06
CA LEU A 168 -3.44 12.78 0.13
C LEU A 168 -3.45 11.92 -1.14
N ASN A 169 -4.53 11.94 -1.93
CA ASN A 169 -4.66 11.23 -3.20
C ASN A 169 -5.14 12.12 -4.37
N PRO A 170 -4.25 12.94 -4.96
CA PRO A 170 -4.59 13.80 -6.09
C PRO A 170 -5.16 13.06 -7.30
N ASP A 171 -4.60 11.90 -7.65
CA ASP A 171 -4.98 11.14 -8.85
C ASP A 171 -6.40 10.56 -8.70
N GLY A 172 -6.68 9.97 -7.53
CA GLY A 172 -8.00 9.46 -7.20
C GLY A 172 -9.04 10.57 -7.09
N LEU A 173 -8.70 11.69 -6.42
CA LEU A 173 -9.59 12.84 -6.25
C LEU A 173 -10.00 13.42 -7.61
N GLN A 174 -9.04 13.62 -8.51
CA GLN A 174 -9.32 14.11 -9.85
C GLN A 174 -10.28 13.19 -10.61
N ARG A 175 -10.01 11.88 -10.58
CA ARG A 175 -10.83 10.87 -11.27
C ARG A 175 -12.27 10.88 -10.76
N PHE A 176 -12.44 10.94 -9.45
CA PHE A 176 -13.75 10.94 -8.82
C PHE A 176 -14.51 12.25 -9.05
N ALA A 177 -13.87 13.40 -8.84
CA ALA A 177 -14.49 14.70 -9.07
C ALA A 177 -14.99 14.83 -10.51
N TYR A 178 -14.22 14.35 -11.49
CA TYR A 178 -14.67 14.29 -12.88
C TYR A 178 -15.93 13.41 -13.06
N TRP A 179 -15.97 12.23 -12.45
CA TRP A 179 -17.14 11.35 -12.51
C TRP A 179 -18.39 12.00 -11.90
N ALA A 180 -18.30 12.48 -10.66
CA ALA A 180 -19.44 13.09 -9.98
C ALA A 180 -19.95 14.34 -10.72
N ASN A 181 -19.03 15.23 -11.15
CA ASN A 181 -19.42 16.47 -11.82
C ASN A 181 -20.03 16.24 -13.21
N THR A 182 -19.56 15.25 -13.97
CA THR A 182 -20.14 14.94 -15.30
C THR A 182 -21.51 14.26 -15.22
N ASN A 183 -21.85 13.67 -14.08
CA ASN A 183 -23.16 13.08 -13.81
C ASN A 183 -24.14 14.04 -13.12
N LYS A 184 -23.65 15.16 -12.57
CA LYS A 184 -24.48 16.11 -11.83
C LYS A 184 -25.57 16.71 -12.72
N SER A 185 -26.81 16.61 -12.25
CA SER A 185 -27.97 17.27 -12.85
C SER A 185 -28.25 18.63 -12.20
N LYS A 186 -28.95 19.53 -12.91
CA LYS A 186 -29.45 20.79 -12.32
C LYS A 186 -30.37 20.53 -11.11
N ASN A 187 -31.26 19.56 -11.26
CA ASN A 187 -32.08 19.03 -10.18
C ASN A 187 -31.36 17.81 -9.63
N ILE A 188 -30.87 17.89 -8.40
CA ILE A 188 -30.14 16.78 -7.77
C ILE A 188 -31.10 15.61 -7.59
N ASN A 189 -30.72 14.43 -8.10
CA ASN A 189 -31.47 13.19 -7.95
C ASN A 189 -30.86 12.38 -6.79
N PRO A 190 -31.56 12.25 -5.65
CA PRO A 190 -31.01 11.56 -4.51
C PRO A 190 -31.21 10.03 -4.56
N ASP A 191 -31.88 9.49 -5.57
CA ASP A 191 -32.04 8.04 -5.72
C ASP A 191 -30.65 7.36 -5.82
N PRO A 192 -30.28 6.46 -4.89
CA PRO A 192 -28.97 5.80 -4.87
C PRO A 192 -28.68 4.92 -6.10
N ASN A 193 -29.69 4.64 -6.94
CA ASN A 193 -29.53 3.94 -8.21
C ASN A 193 -29.11 4.85 -9.37
N ASP A 194 -29.07 6.17 -9.17
CA ASP A 194 -28.59 7.10 -10.19
C ASP A 194 -27.14 6.79 -10.61
N ARG A 195 -26.80 7.11 -11.85
CA ARG A 195 -25.47 6.87 -12.43
C ARG A 195 -24.36 7.53 -11.63
N GLU A 196 -24.62 8.69 -11.01
CA GLU A 196 -23.65 9.43 -10.21
C GLU A 196 -22.95 8.55 -9.14
N TYR A 197 -23.69 7.65 -8.49
CA TYR A 197 -23.19 6.89 -7.32
C TYR A 197 -22.42 5.60 -7.68
N THR A 198 -22.36 5.24 -8.97
CA THR A 198 -21.74 4.01 -9.48
C THR A 198 -20.57 4.32 -10.42
N GLU A 199 -19.40 4.62 -9.85
CA GLU A 199 -18.16 4.90 -10.59
C GLU A 199 -17.76 3.77 -11.56
N VAL A 200 -17.33 4.16 -12.76
CA VAL A 200 -16.68 3.26 -13.72
C VAL A 200 -15.35 2.73 -13.17
N TRP A 201 -14.96 1.56 -13.67
CA TRP A 201 -13.64 0.99 -13.37
C TRP A 201 -12.52 1.74 -14.11
N PRO A 202 -11.36 2.02 -13.48
CA PRO A 202 -11.11 1.90 -12.04
C PRO A 202 -11.71 3.07 -11.27
N ARG A 203 -12.17 2.81 -10.04
CA ARG A 203 -12.78 3.82 -9.16
C ARG A 203 -11.74 4.82 -8.63
N GLY A 204 -12.20 5.93 -8.07
CA GLY A 204 -11.37 7.00 -7.51
C GLY A 204 -10.72 6.70 -6.15
N ARG A 205 -11.02 5.55 -5.52
CA ARG A 205 -10.45 5.18 -4.21
C ARG A 205 -8.93 5.19 -4.20
N THR A 206 -8.31 4.72 -5.27
CA THR A 206 -6.88 4.40 -5.33
C THR A 206 -6.09 5.37 -6.21
N ASN A 207 -4.76 5.35 -6.12
CA ASN A 207 -3.89 6.20 -6.96
C ASN A 207 -3.85 5.73 -8.43
N HIS A 208 -2.91 6.25 -9.23
CA HIS A 208 -2.72 5.86 -10.63
C HIS A 208 -2.60 4.34 -10.86
N TYR A 209 -1.72 3.66 -10.10
CA TYR A 209 -1.52 2.22 -10.19
C TYR A 209 -2.52 1.42 -9.35
N GLN A 210 -3.63 2.04 -8.93
CA GLN A 210 -4.70 1.41 -8.18
C GLN A 210 -4.28 0.85 -6.81
N PHE A 211 -3.27 1.46 -6.18
CA PHE A 211 -2.91 1.15 -4.80
C PHE A 211 -3.81 1.87 -3.80
N ASP A 212 -4.19 1.15 -2.75
CA ASP A 212 -4.74 1.76 -1.54
C ASP A 212 -3.59 2.40 -0.75
N MET A 213 -3.53 3.73 -0.79
CA MET A 213 -2.44 4.48 -0.16
C MET A 213 -2.56 4.54 1.36
N ASN A 214 -3.72 4.20 1.93
CA ASN A 214 -3.87 4.05 3.38
C ASN A 214 -3.39 2.67 3.87
N ARG A 215 -2.54 2.01 3.10
CA ARG A 215 -1.82 0.79 3.48
C ARG A 215 -0.31 0.92 3.29
N ASP A 216 0.16 2.10 2.84
CA ASP A 216 1.55 2.33 2.42
C ASP A 216 2.30 3.30 3.35
N TRP A 217 1.84 3.49 4.59
CA TRP A 217 2.54 4.34 5.57
C TRP A 217 3.81 3.71 6.14
N LEU A 218 3.83 2.38 6.30
CA LEU A 218 4.99 1.62 6.80
C LEU A 218 5.86 1.04 5.66
N PRO A 219 5.29 0.54 4.54
CA PRO A 219 6.11 0.05 3.43
C PRO A 219 6.67 1.16 2.52
N VAL A 220 5.97 2.29 2.37
CA VAL A 220 6.42 3.50 1.67
C VAL A 220 6.90 3.22 0.23
N GLN A 221 6.12 2.49 -0.55
CA GLN A 221 6.47 2.08 -1.91
C GLN A 221 6.17 3.16 -2.96
N LEU A 222 5.15 3.98 -2.71
CA LEU A 222 4.59 4.92 -3.68
C LEU A 222 5.21 6.33 -3.55
N PRO A 223 5.32 7.12 -4.64
CA PRO A 223 5.86 8.48 -4.58
C PRO A 223 5.08 9.39 -3.61
N GLU A 224 3.75 9.25 -3.55
CA GLU A 224 2.90 9.99 -2.62
C GLU A 224 3.25 9.67 -1.17
N SER A 225 3.44 8.40 -0.85
CA SER A 225 3.87 7.95 0.48
C SER A 225 5.28 8.41 0.82
N LYS A 226 6.22 8.40 -0.14
CA LYS A 226 7.62 8.81 0.09
C LYS A 226 7.70 10.25 0.59
N VAL A 227 7.00 11.18 -0.07
CA VAL A 227 7.02 12.59 0.35
C VAL A 227 6.23 12.80 1.65
N ARG A 228 5.12 12.08 1.85
CA ARG A 228 4.35 12.12 3.09
C ARG A 228 5.16 11.69 4.30
N ILE A 229 5.89 10.58 4.19
CA ILE A 229 6.74 10.06 5.27
C ILE A 229 7.96 10.95 5.50
N ALA A 230 8.51 11.56 4.46
CA ALA A 230 9.55 12.58 4.61
C ALA A 230 9.04 13.79 5.43
N SER A 231 7.84 14.31 5.12
CA SER A 231 7.21 15.37 5.93
C SER A 231 6.91 14.92 7.35
N PHE A 232 6.38 13.71 7.52
CA PHE A 232 6.10 13.14 8.84
C PHE A 232 7.35 13.09 9.69
N HIS A 233 8.50 12.63 9.19
CA HIS A 233 9.74 12.59 10.00
C HIS A 233 10.42 13.95 10.15
N LYS A 234 10.25 14.87 9.19
CA LYS A 234 10.77 16.25 9.28
C LYS A 234 10.16 17.00 10.47
N TRP A 235 8.89 16.73 10.76
CA TRP A 235 8.09 17.44 11.75
C TRP A 235 7.71 16.62 12.97
N LEU A 236 7.55 15.31 12.82
CA LEU A 236 7.14 14.35 13.83
C LEU A 236 5.92 14.84 14.62
N PRO A 237 4.75 14.98 13.95
CA PRO A 237 3.60 15.68 14.48
C PRO A 237 3.11 15.04 15.78
N ASN A 238 2.52 15.84 16.68
CA ASN A 238 1.94 15.33 17.91
C ASN A 238 0.59 14.64 17.66
N ILE A 239 -0.23 15.20 16.77
CA ILE A 239 -1.52 14.65 16.33
C ILE A 239 -1.50 14.57 14.81
N LEU A 240 -1.99 13.45 14.26
CA LEU A 240 -2.22 13.29 12.83
C LEU A 240 -3.68 12.86 12.60
N THR A 241 -4.42 13.63 11.81
CA THR A 241 -5.77 13.25 11.37
C THR A 241 -5.76 12.68 9.97
N ASP A 242 -6.55 11.63 9.78
CA ASP A 242 -6.76 10.92 8.52
C ASP A 242 -8.26 11.00 8.22
N HIS A 243 -8.66 11.92 7.33
CA HIS A 243 -10.07 12.16 7.00
C HIS A 243 -10.54 11.25 5.86
N HIS A 244 -11.48 10.34 6.18
CA HIS A 244 -12.09 9.32 5.30
C HIS A 244 -13.60 9.47 5.20
N GLU A 245 -14.19 8.62 4.36
CA GLU A 245 -15.62 8.35 4.32
C GLU A 245 -15.93 6.84 4.30
N MET A 246 -17.10 6.49 4.83
CA MET A 246 -17.63 5.13 4.85
C MET A 246 -19.00 5.04 4.18
N GLY A 247 -19.68 3.90 4.31
CA GLY A 247 -20.97 3.66 3.68
C GLY A 247 -22.00 4.76 3.97
N SER A 248 -22.84 5.08 2.97
CA SER A 248 -23.78 6.20 3.05
C SER A 248 -24.86 6.05 4.12
N ASN A 249 -25.20 4.82 4.50
CA ASN A 249 -26.16 4.55 5.59
C ASN A 249 -25.54 4.67 6.99
N SER A 250 -24.23 4.91 7.12
CA SER A 250 -23.60 5.14 8.42
C SER A 250 -23.84 6.56 8.94
N SER A 251 -23.32 6.86 10.13
CA SER A 251 -23.21 8.23 10.68
C SER A 251 -21.74 8.69 10.66
N PHE A 252 -21.28 9.51 11.60
CA PHE A 252 -19.86 9.91 11.71
C PHE A 252 -19.10 9.02 12.70
N PHE A 253 -17.87 8.60 12.38
CA PHE A 253 -16.98 7.95 13.35
C PHE A 253 -15.71 8.74 13.58
N PHE A 254 -15.24 8.73 14.83
CA PHE A 254 -13.92 9.21 15.20
C PHE A 254 -13.23 8.22 16.16
N GLN A 255 -11.90 8.15 16.07
CA GLN A 255 -11.03 7.37 16.97
C GLN A 255 -11.26 7.78 18.43
N PRO A 256 -11.18 6.88 19.43
CA PRO A 256 -10.62 5.53 19.40
C PRO A 256 -11.46 4.47 18.67
N GLY A 257 -10.78 3.51 18.04
CA GLY A 257 -11.38 2.29 17.50
C GLY A 257 -11.59 1.23 18.57
N ILE A 258 -11.82 -0.01 18.17
CA ILE A 258 -12.11 -1.11 19.11
C ILE A 258 -10.90 -1.37 20.04
N PRO A 259 -11.01 -1.19 21.36
CA PRO A 259 -9.86 -1.26 22.28
C PRO A 259 -9.14 -2.62 22.32
N SER A 260 -9.85 -3.73 22.08
CA SER A 260 -9.25 -5.07 22.03
C SER A 260 -8.35 -5.30 20.82
N ARG A 261 -8.41 -4.42 19.82
CA ARG A 261 -7.73 -4.54 18.52
C ARG A 261 -6.60 -3.53 18.32
N THR A 262 -6.12 -2.93 19.41
CA THR A 262 -4.92 -2.08 19.38
C THR A 262 -3.66 -2.93 19.36
N ASN A 263 -2.66 -2.54 18.56
CA ASN A 263 -1.37 -3.21 18.54
C ASN A 263 -0.66 -3.10 19.90
N PRO A 264 -0.17 -4.19 20.49
CA PRO A 264 0.50 -4.14 21.80
C PRO A 264 1.81 -3.35 21.87
N LEU A 265 2.36 -2.90 20.73
CA LEU A 265 3.50 -1.99 20.70
C LEU A 265 3.08 -0.51 20.89
N THR A 266 1.80 -0.19 20.74
CA THR A 266 1.21 1.12 21.06
C THR A 266 1.02 1.23 22.58
N PRO A 267 1.61 2.23 23.25
CA PRO A 267 1.44 2.43 24.69
C PRO A 267 -0.01 2.74 25.07
N GLN A 268 -0.46 2.30 26.26
CA GLN A 268 -1.82 2.57 26.73
C GLN A 268 -2.14 4.08 26.80
N MET A 269 -1.18 4.90 27.24
CA MET A 269 -1.33 6.36 27.31
C MET A 269 -1.69 6.98 25.94
N ASN A 270 -1.27 6.38 24.82
CA ASN A 270 -1.70 6.85 23.49
C ASN A 270 -3.22 6.77 23.37
N GLN A 271 -3.81 5.60 23.69
CA GLN A 271 -5.24 5.36 23.57
C GLN A 271 -6.04 6.18 24.59
N ASP A 272 -5.50 6.40 25.78
CA ASP A 272 -6.10 7.26 26.80
C ASP A 272 -6.19 8.72 26.31
N LEU A 273 -5.14 9.22 25.66
CA LEU A 273 -5.12 10.55 25.03
C LEU A 273 -6.07 10.63 23.82
N THR A 274 -6.10 9.60 22.97
CA THR A 274 -7.05 9.48 21.85
C THR A 274 -8.50 9.58 22.34
N LYS A 275 -8.84 8.86 23.43
CA LYS A 275 -10.17 8.92 24.06
C LYS A 275 -10.51 10.31 24.57
N GLU A 276 -9.55 11.01 25.19
CA GLU A 276 -9.75 12.38 25.67
C GLU A 276 -9.94 13.36 24.50
N ILE A 277 -9.17 13.23 23.40
CA ILE A 277 -9.40 13.98 22.16
C ILE A 277 -10.81 13.70 21.61
N GLY A 278 -11.25 12.44 21.62
CA GLY A 278 -12.60 12.03 21.22
C GLY A 278 -13.72 12.80 21.92
N SER A 279 -13.53 13.22 23.18
CA SER A 279 -14.51 14.04 23.90
C SER A 279 -14.71 15.44 23.30
N TYR A 280 -13.69 16.01 22.65
CA TYR A 280 -13.81 17.28 21.93
C TYR A 280 -14.60 17.11 20.63
N HIS A 281 -14.40 15.99 19.92
CA HIS A 281 -15.19 15.64 18.74
C HIS A 281 -16.65 15.43 19.11
N ALA A 282 -16.93 14.63 20.14
CA ALA A 282 -18.28 14.40 20.67
C ALA A 282 -18.99 15.73 20.96
N LYS A 283 -18.36 16.61 21.76
CA LYS A 283 -18.91 17.94 22.07
C LYS A 283 -19.20 18.79 20.85
N ALA A 284 -18.33 18.73 19.83
CA ALA A 284 -18.53 19.48 18.59
C ALA A 284 -19.70 18.94 17.76
N PHE A 285 -19.85 17.61 17.68
CA PHE A 285 -20.95 16.97 16.97
C PHE A 285 -22.28 17.06 17.73
N ASP A 286 -22.28 17.00 19.07
CA ASP A 286 -23.46 17.27 19.92
C ASP A 286 -24.00 18.67 19.65
N LYS A 287 -23.11 19.67 19.59
CA LYS A 287 -23.48 21.06 19.27
C LYS A 287 -24.02 21.20 17.85
N LEU A 288 -23.49 20.43 16.91
CA LEU A 288 -23.92 20.43 15.51
C LEU A 288 -25.25 19.69 15.31
N GLY A 289 -25.56 18.72 16.19
CA GLY A 289 -26.69 17.80 16.05
C GLY A 289 -26.43 16.66 15.07
N SER A 290 -25.17 16.33 14.76
CA SER A 290 -24.82 15.21 13.88
C SER A 290 -24.63 13.94 14.68
N MET A 291 -25.19 12.83 14.20
CA MET A 291 -25.02 11.52 14.83
C MET A 291 -23.57 11.03 14.67
N TYR A 292 -23.03 10.41 15.72
CA TYR A 292 -21.70 9.83 15.70
C TYR A 292 -21.59 8.56 16.56
N PHE A 293 -20.48 7.85 16.40
CA PHE A 293 -20.08 6.72 17.25
C PHE A 293 -18.55 6.63 17.37
N SER A 294 -18.06 5.90 18.36
CA SER A 294 -16.63 5.71 18.69
C SER A 294 -16.46 4.39 19.46
N GLU A 295 -15.26 3.82 19.50
CA GLU A 295 -14.91 2.54 20.18
C GLU A 295 -15.57 1.26 19.61
N GLU A 296 -16.50 1.40 18.66
CA GLU A 296 -17.34 0.29 18.17
C GLU A 296 -16.90 -0.30 16.83
N SER A 297 -16.02 0.38 16.09
CA SER A 297 -15.56 -0.04 14.76
C SER A 297 -14.07 0.25 14.54
N TYR A 298 -13.54 -0.30 13.45
CA TYR A 298 -12.14 -0.18 13.02
C TYR A 298 -11.14 -0.73 14.07
N ASP A 299 -9.88 -0.89 13.68
CA ASP A 299 -8.82 -1.33 14.60
C ASP A 299 -7.60 -0.41 14.54
N ASP A 300 -6.74 -0.50 15.56
CA ASP A 300 -5.41 0.14 15.60
C ASP A 300 -4.32 -0.93 15.62
N PHE A 301 -4.48 -1.97 14.79
CA PHE A 301 -3.54 -3.09 14.78
C PHE A 301 -2.41 -2.91 13.76
N TYR A 302 -2.73 -2.59 12.51
CA TYR A 302 -1.75 -2.51 11.43
C TYR A 302 -1.17 -1.09 11.28
N TYR A 303 0.15 -0.96 11.44
CA TYR A 303 0.88 0.30 11.31
C TYR A 303 1.05 0.81 9.87
N GLY A 304 0.42 0.20 8.86
CA GLY A 304 0.44 0.71 7.48
C GLY A 304 -0.62 1.78 7.19
N LYS A 305 -1.40 2.22 8.19
CA LYS A 305 -2.50 3.18 8.08
C LYS A 305 -2.17 4.51 8.74
N GLY A 306 -2.77 5.60 8.27
CA GLY A 306 -2.60 6.95 8.83
C GLY A 306 -3.11 7.07 10.26
N SER A 307 -4.14 6.30 10.61
CA SER A 307 -4.69 6.26 11.96
C SER A 307 -3.81 5.56 13.00
N THR A 308 -2.85 4.73 12.58
CA THR A 308 -2.11 3.85 13.50
C THR A 308 -0.58 4.03 13.39
N PHE A 309 -0.04 4.35 12.21
CA PHE A 309 1.39 4.65 12.02
C PHE A 309 1.93 5.77 12.95
N PRO A 310 1.18 6.84 13.25
CA PRO A 310 1.62 7.88 14.19
C PRO A 310 1.88 7.30 15.59
N ASP A 311 1.08 6.33 16.04
CA ASP A 311 1.14 5.79 17.41
C ASP A 311 2.45 5.08 17.74
N ILE A 312 3.07 4.41 16.75
CA ILE A 312 4.39 3.78 16.93
C ILE A 312 5.55 4.78 16.85
N ASN A 313 5.26 6.05 16.62
CA ASN A 313 6.20 7.16 16.55
C ASN A 313 5.91 8.23 17.64
N GLY A 314 5.26 7.86 18.75
CA GLY A 314 4.97 8.78 19.86
C GLY A 314 4.04 9.93 19.47
N SER A 315 3.28 9.75 18.41
CA SER A 315 2.25 10.67 17.91
C SER A 315 0.88 10.05 18.16
N ILE A 316 -0.21 10.79 17.98
CA ILE A 316 -1.58 10.26 18.11
C ILE A 316 -2.26 10.29 16.75
N GLY A 317 -2.62 9.13 16.21
CA GLY A 317 -3.38 9.01 14.97
C GLY A 317 -4.88 9.04 15.23
N ILE A 318 -5.62 9.84 14.44
CA ILE A 318 -7.08 9.95 14.51
C ILE A 318 -7.68 9.64 13.14
N LEU A 319 -8.45 8.57 13.05
CA LEU A 319 -9.30 8.29 11.90
C LEU A 319 -10.62 9.05 12.05
N PHE A 320 -11.06 9.68 10.96
CA PHE A 320 -12.43 10.15 10.80
C PHE A 320 -13.09 9.41 9.66
N GLU A 321 -14.31 8.90 9.85
CA GLU A 321 -15.09 8.26 8.80
C GLU A 321 -16.44 8.98 8.73
N GLN A 322 -16.66 9.73 7.67
CA GLN A 322 -17.94 10.40 7.38
C GLN A 322 -18.82 9.48 6.52
N ALA A 323 -20.12 9.39 6.79
CA ALA A 323 -21.05 8.76 5.84
C ALA A 323 -20.90 9.40 4.45
N SER A 324 -20.61 8.60 3.42
CA SER A 324 -20.32 9.13 2.09
C SER A 324 -21.59 9.57 1.38
N SER A 325 -21.65 10.82 0.94
CA SER A 325 -22.71 11.24 0.00
C SER A 325 -22.47 10.67 -1.40
N ARG A 326 -21.22 10.27 -1.73
CA ARG A 326 -20.67 9.85 -3.03
C ARG A 326 -20.86 10.83 -4.20
N GLY A 327 -22.02 11.42 -4.32
CA GLY A 327 -22.34 12.48 -5.26
C GLY A 327 -22.73 13.75 -4.52
N HIS A 328 -23.73 14.44 -5.04
CA HIS A 328 -24.20 15.72 -4.50
C HIS A 328 -25.28 15.58 -3.40
N ALA A 329 -26.13 14.55 -3.44
CA ALA A 329 -27.01 14.18 -2.32
C ALA A 329 -27.59 12.78 -2.53
N GLN A 330 -27.68 11.92 -1.51
CA GLN A 330 -28.20 10.56 -1.68
C GLN A 330 -29.23 10.22 -0.59
N GLU A 331 -30.28 9.47 -0.92
CA GLU A 331 -31.20 8.89 0.05
C GLU A 331 -30.49 7.82 0.89
N THR A 332 -30.71 7.87 2.20
CA THR A 332 -30.16 6.91 3.16
C THR A 332 -31.25 6.53 4.16
N GLU A 333 -31.01 5.51 4.97
CA GLU A 333 -31.91 5.16 6.07
C GLU A 333 -32.06 6.29 7.11
N ASN A 334 -31.10 7.22 7.15
CA ASN A 334 -31.07 8.38 8.04
C ASN A 334 -31.62 9.67 7.38
N GLY A 335 -32.25 9.56 6.21
CA GLY A 335 -32.75 10.69 5.41
C GLY A 335 -31.80 11.09 4.27
N ILE A 336 -32.03 12.25 3.66
CA ILE A 336 -31.22 12.73 2.53
C ILE A 336 -29.87 13.23 3.04
N LEU A 337 -28.80 12.53 2.64
CA LEU A 337 -27.42 12.86 2.97
C LEU A 337 -26.84 13.76 1.87
N THR A 338 -26.69 15.05 2.14
CA THR A 338 -26.20 16.03 1.16
C THR A 338 -24.69 16.21 1.22
N PHE A 339 -24.05 16.50 0.10
CA PHE A 339 -22.62 16.77 0.04
C PHE A 339 -22.18 17.97 0.89
N PRO A 340 -22.92 19.10 0.93
CA PRO A 340 -22.64 20.15 1.90
C PRO A 340 -22.67 19.70 3.36
N PHE A 341 -23.57 18.79 3.74
CA PHE A 341 -23.61 18.25 5.10
C PHE A 341 -22.36 17.42 5.43
N THR A 342 -21.93 16.54 4.51
CA THR A 342 -20.73 15.71 4.73
C THR A 342 -19.46 16.58 4.83
N ILE A 343 -19.36 17.64 4.03
CA ILE A 343 -18.29 18.64 4.12
C ILE A 343 -18.31 19.35 5.49
N ARG A 344 -19.48 19.74 6.00
CA ARG A 344 -19.62 20.44 7.29
C ARG A 344 -19.17 19.58 8.47
N ASN A 345 -19.42 18.28 8.43
CA ASN A 345 -18.94 17.36 9.46
C ASN A 345 -17.42 17.23 9.45
N GLN A 346 -16.80 17.10 8.27
CA GLN A 346 -15.33 17.08 8.14
C GLN A 346 -14.69 18.38 8.63
N PHE A 347 -15.28 19.53 8.29
CA PHE A 347 -14.86 20.84 8.82
C PHE A 347 -14.94 20.88 10.35
N THR A 348 -16.04 20.35 10.93
CA THR A 348 -16.25 20.30 12.38
C THR A 348 -15.22 19.41 13.09
N ALA A 349 -14.89 18.25 12.51
CA ALA A 349 -13.84 17.36 13.00
C ALA A 349 -12.45 18.03 12.96
N ALA A 350 -12.12 18.73 11.86
CA ALA A 350 -10.87 19.46 11.72
C ALA A 350 -10.69 20.55 12.80
N LEU A 351 -11.73 21.33 13.09
CA LEU A 351 -11.67 22.38 14.12
C LEU A 351 -11.66 21.82 15.55
N SER A 352 -12.45 20.78 15.83
CA SER A 352 -12.45 20.15 17.16
C SER A 352 -11.10 19.49 17.49
N THR A 353 -10.37 19.01 16.48
CA THR A 353 -8.97 18.57 16.64
C THR A 353 -8.08 19.70 17.12
N LEU A 354 -8.19 20.90 16.53
CA LEU A 354 -7.38 22.06 16.92
C LEU A 354 -7.72 22.55 18.33
N GLU A 355 -9.00 22.48 18.71
CA GLU A 355 -9.43 22.77 20.08
C GLU A 355 -8.84 21.79 21.08
N ALA A 356 -8.85 20.48 20.78
CA ALA A 356 -8.20 19.47 21.61
C ALA A 356 -6.68 19.71 21.70
N ALA A 357 -6.03 19.94 20.56
CA ALA A 357 -4.59 20.18 20.48
C ALA A 357 -4.15 21.37 21.34
N LYS A 358 -4.89 22.46 21.29
CA LYS A 358 -4.64 23.66 22.11
C LYS A 358 -4.77 23.36 23.60
N ASN A 359 -5.89 22.78 24.03
CA ASN A 359 -6.19 22.58 25.45
C ASN A 359 -5.35 21.47 26.08
N MET A 360 -4.93 20.48 25.29
CA MET A 360 -4.13 19.33 25.74
C MET A 360 -2.63 19.47 25.41
N ARG A 361 -2.20 20.62 24.87
CA ARG A 361 -0.86 20.84 24.30
C ARG A 361 0.28 20.27 25.12
N VAL A 362 0.40 20.71 26.38
CA VAL A 362 1.54 20.34 27.24
C VAL A 362 1.50 18.85 27.55
N LYS A 363 0.31 18.28 27.76
CA LYS A 363 0.12 16.86 28.05
C LYS A 363 0.58 15.98 26.87
N ILE A 364 0.20 16.34 25.65
CA ILE A 364 0.56 15.58 24.43
C ILE A 364 2.05 15.74 24.11
N LEU A 365 2.62 16.94 24.26
CA LEU A 365 4.06 17.16 24.11
C LEU A 365 4.86 16.32 25.12
N GLN A 366 4.40 16.25 26.37
CA GLN A 366 5.05 15.43 27.41
C GLN A 366 4.99 13.95 27.05
N TYR A 367 3.84 13.46 26.60
CA TYR A 367 3.69 12.08 26.15
C TYR A 367 4.70 11.71 25.06
N GLN A 368 4.91 12.57 24.06
CA GLN A 368 5.88 12.29 22.99
C GLN A 368 7.33 12.27 23.51
N GLN A 369 7.69 13.21 24.41
CA GLN A 369 9.01 13.23 25.04
C GLN A 369 9.25 11.94 25.86
N ASP A 370 8.27 11.53 26.66
CA ASP A 370 8.31 10.31 27.49
C ASP A 370 8.38 9.05 26.63
N PHE A 371 7.59 8.97 25.55
CA PHE A 371 7.62 7.87 24.59
C PHE A 371 9.04 7.60 24.08
N TYR A 372 9.76 8.65 23.69
CA TYR A 372 11.12 8.51 23.17
C TYR A 372 12.18 8.33 24.25
N LYS A 373 11.98 8.90 25.45
CA LYS A 373 12.80 8.60 26.63
C LYS A 373 12.76 7.11 26.96
N GLU A 374 11.57 6.53 27.05
CA GLU A 374 11.39 5.09 27.24
C GLU A 374 12.02 4.29 26.09
N SER A 375 11.80 4.72 24.85
CA SER A 375 12.37 4.06 23.67
C SER A 375 13.91 4.08 23.66
N ARG A 376 14.59 5.04 24.28
CA ARG A 376 16.07 4.99 24.41
C ARG A 376 16.55 4.06 25.53
N ASN A 377 15.75 3.90 26.58
CA ASN A 377 16.16 3.28 27.84
C ASN A 377 15.96 1.75 27.90
N THR A 378 15.44 1.11 26.85
CA THR A 378 15.21 -0.35 26.83
C THR A 378 16.49 -1.20 26.75
N GLY A 379 17.68 -0.59 26.71
CA GLY A 379 18.95 -1.29 27.00
C GLY A 379 19.46 -2.28 25.95
N PHE A 380 18.94 -2.30 24.72
CA PHE A 380 19.41 -3.22 23.69
C PHE A 380 20.76 -2.78 23.09
N LYS A 381 21.88 -3.19 23.72
CA LYS A 381 23.23 -3.15 23.12
C LYS A 381 23.43 -4.22 22.02
N LYS A 382 22.37 -4.54 21.28
CA LYS A 382 22.34 -5.60 20.25
C LYS A 382 21.85 -5.02 18.94
N ALA A 383 22.09 -5.74 17.87
CA ALA A 383 21.61 -5.40 16.54
C ALA A 383 20.73 -6.52 15.98
N ILE A 384 19.96 -6.16 14.96
CA ILE A 384 19.42 -7.12 13.99
C ILE A 384 20.27 -7.09 12.72
N VAL A 385 20.28 -8.19 11.98
CA VAL A 385 20.87 -8.25 10.64
C VAL A 385 19.87 -8.87 9.68
N PHE A 386 19.82 -8.35 8.47
CA PHE A 386 19.05 -8.93 7.37
C PHE A 386 19.84 -8.89 6.07
N GLY A 387 19.53 -9.80 5.15
CA GLY A 387 20.11 -9.80 3.81
C GLY A 387 19.83 -11.08 3.03
N ASP A 388 20.31 -11.14 1.80
CA ASP A 388 20.24 -12.34 0.98
C ASP A 388 21.55 -12.45 0.19
N GLU A 389 22.39 -13.42 0.54
CA GLU A 389 23.72 -13.62 -0.08
C GLU A 389 23.72 -13.82 -1.61
N LYS A 390 22.57 -14.16 -2.21
CA LYS A 390 22.39 -14.31 -3.66
C LYS A 390 21.53 -13.21 -4.31
N ASP A 391 20.97 -12.29 -3.53
CA ASP A 391 20.09 -11.22 -4.01
C ASP A 391 20.30 -9.92 -3.22
N GLY A 392 21.23 -9.09 -3.70
CA GLY A 392 21.54 -7.81 -3.08
C GLY A 392 20.41 -6.81 -3.25
N ALA A 393 19.61 -6.94 -4.33
CA ALA A 393 18.53 -6.02 -4.64
C ALA A 393 17.38 -6.09 -3.63
N LYS A 394 16.88 -7.27 -3.23
CA LYS A 394 15.85 -7.38 -2.18
C LYS A 394 16.33 -6.78 -0.85
N SER A 395 17.59 -7.03 -0.51
CA SER A 395 18.23 -6.51 0.69
C SER A 395 18.29 -4.98 0.66
N TYR A 396 18.68 -4.41 -0.48
CA TYR A 396 18.65 -2.96 -0.71
C TYR A 396 17.24 -2.39 -0.55
N GLN A 397 16.22 -3.02 -1.14
CA GLN A 397 14.84 -2.53 -1.10
C GLN A 397 14.30 -2.46 0.34
N LEU A 398 14.60 -3.45 1.18
CA LEU A 398 14.26 -3.39 2.60
C LEU A 398 15.05 -2.30 3.33
N ALA A 399 16.36 -2.19 3.08
CA ALA A 399 17.19 -1.13 3.65
C ALA A 399 16.69 0.28 3.26
N GLU A 400 16.16 0.44 2.05
CA GLU A 400 15.60 1.70 1.56
C GLU A 400 14.34 2.09 2.34
N VAL A 401 13.45 1.15 2.62
CA VAL A 401 12.28 1.39 3.49
C VAL A 401 12.73 1.85 4.87
N LEU A 402 13.71 1.16 5.48
CA LEU A 402 14.26 1.56 6.79
C LEU A 402 14.84 2.99 6.75
N LYS A 403 15.59 3.34 5.70
CA LYS A 403 16.15 4.69 5.52
C LYS A 403 15.08 5.76 5.38
N ARG A 404 13.98 5.49 4.65
CA ARG A 404 12.83 6.42 4.56
C ARG A 404 12.23 6.72 5.93
N HIS A 405 12.29 5.74 6.85
CA HIS A 405 11.86 5.88 8.24
C HIS A 405 12.92 6.42 9.22
N GLN A 406 14.03 6.98 8.72
CA GLN A 406 15.13 7.51 9.54
C GLN A 406 15.71 6.46 10.51
N ILE A 407 15.69 5.18 10.12
CA ILE A 407 16.34 4.11 10.88
C ILE A 407 17.81 4.06 10.47
N LYS A 408 18.70 4.08 11.47
CA LYS A 408 20.14 3.91 11.25
C LYS A 408 20.44 2.48 10.85
N ILE A 409 21.15 2.33 9.74
CA ILE A 409 21.60 1.05 9.21
C ILE A 409 23.11 1.13 8.91
N HIS A 410 23.78 0.00 9.03
CA HIS A 410 25.21 -0.16 8.84
C HIS A 410 25.49 -1.25 7.82
N GLU A 411 26.64 -1.14 7.15
CA GLU A 411 27.18 -2.27 6.41
C GLU A 411 27.47 -3.44 7.37
N VAL A 412 27.49 -4.66 6.85
CA VAL A 412 28.15 -5.77 7.53
C VAL A 412 29.67 -5.57 7.42
N LYS A 413 30.38 -5.71 8.55
CA LYS A 413 31.84 -5.49 8.61
C LYS A 413 32.61 -6.47 7.72
N ASP A 414 32.33 -7.77 7.92
CA ASP A 414 32.93 -8.93 7.25
C ASP A 414 31.86 -10.02 7.11
N ASP A 415 31.99 -10.91 6.12
CA ASP A 415 31.07 -12.04 5.93
C ASP A 415 31.00 -12.91 7.20
N PHE A 416 29.79 -13.30 7.59
CA PHE A 416 29.60 -14.17 8.76
C PHE A 416 28.32 -15.00 8.68
N THR A 417 28.28 -16.06 9.48
CA THR A 417 27.10 -16.93 9.63
C THR A 417 26.48 -16.73 11.01
N GLN A 418 25.15 -16.67 11.06
CA GLN A 418 24.38 -16.66 12.30
C GLN A 418 23.14 -17.54 12.13
N ASN A 419 22.90 -18.47 13.06
CA ASN A 419 21.75 -19.38 13.04
C ASN A 419 21.62 -20.15 11.71
N GLY A 420 22.74 -20.57 11.12
CA GLY A 420 22.79 -21.29 9.84
C GLY A 420 22.51 -20.43 8.59
N LYS A 421 22.38 -19.11 8.74
CA LYS A 421 22.20 -18.16 7.62
C LYS A 421 23.47 -17.36 7.40
N ASN A 422 23.81 -17.15 6.14
CA ASN A 422 25.00 -16.39 5.75
C ASN A 422 24.64 -14.94 5.46
N PHE A 423 25.41 -14.02 6.06
CA PHE A 423 25.31 -12.59 5.85
C PHE A 423 26.59 -12.10 5.18
N LYS A 424 26.45 -11.64 3.95
CA LYS A 424 27.56 -11.27 3.08
C LYS A 424 27.64 -9.75 2.95
N LYS A 425 28.86 -9.20 2.99
CA LYS A 425 29.13 -7.78 2.79
C LYS A 425 28.64 -7.32 1.42
N GLY A 426 27.96 -6.17 1.39
CA GLY A 426 27.28 -5.65 0.19
C GLY A 426 25.95 -6.35 -0.16
N TYR A 427 25.56 -7.37 0.59
CA TYR A 427 24.31 -8.13 0.42
C TYR A 427 23.49 -8.19 1.71
N SER A 428 23.96 -7.55 2.78
CA SER A 428 23.38 -7.62 4.12
C SER A 428 23.64 -6.33 4.88
N TYR A 429 22.73 -6.00 5.78
CA TYR A 429 22.72 -4.77 6.56
C TYR A 429 22.49 -5.06 8.03
N VAL A 430 23.17 -4.29 8.89
CA VAL A 430 23.04 -4.36 10.35
C VAL A 430 22.24 -3.15 10.84
N VAL A 431 21.26 -3.35 11.70
CA VAL A 431 20.47 -2.28 12.32
C VAL A 431 20.72 -2.30 13.83
N PRO A 432 21.46 -1.32 14.36
CA PRO A 432 21.65 -1.19 15.80
C PRO A 432 20.33 -0.89 16.52
N MET A 433 20.03 -1.56 17.63
CA MET A 433 18.78 -1.30 18.38
C MET A 433 18.92 -0.15 19.39
N ASN A 434 20.14 0.34 19.64
CA ASN A 434 20.42 1.50 20.49
C ASN A 434 20.16 2.83 19.76
N GLN A 435 18.95 3.01 19.22
CA GLN A 435 18.52 4.20 18.50
C GLN A 435 17.09 4.60 18.86
N LYS A 436 16.76 5.88 18.68
CA LYS A 436 15.44 6.46 19.03
C LYS A 436 14.25 5.69 18.43
N ASN A 437 14.38 5.19 17.20
CA ASN A 437 13.32 4.54 16.42
C ASN A 437 13.21 3.02 16.64
N GLN A 438 13.80 2.46 17.70
CA GLN A 438 13.81 1.00 17.92
C GLN A 438 12.41 0.35 18.05
N ARG A 439 11.40 1.05 18.58
CA ARG A 439 10.01 0.55 18.60
C ARG A 439 9.46 0.33 17.19
N LEU A 440 9.75 1.25 16.26
CA LEU A 440 9.38 1.13 14.85
C LEU A 440 10.13 -0.03 14.18
N VAL A 441 11.43 -0.20 14.46
CA VAL A 441 12.20 -1.38 13.98
C VAL A 441 11.53 -2.67 14.47
N LYS A 442 11.18 -2.75 15.76
CA LYS A 442 10.47 -3.92 16.31
C LYS A 442 9.13 -4.16 15.60
N ALA A 443 8.37 -3.12 15.30
CA ALA A 443 7.11 -3.23 14.57
C ALA A 443 7.28 -3.75 13.13
N MET A 444 8.35 -3.36 12.43
CA MET A 444 8.65 -3.83 11.07
C MET A 444 8.97 -5.33 11.02
N PHE A 445 9.63 -5.85 12.06
CA PHE A 445 10.05 -7.25 12.16
C PHE A 445 9.20 -8.06 13.18
N ASP A 446 8.03 -7.56 13.59
CA ASP A 446 7.18 -8.22 14.59
C ASP A 446 6.66 -9.57 14.06
N ILE A 447 6.86 -10.62 14.84
CA ILE A 447 6.33 -11.96 14.58
C ILE A 447 5.36 -12.28 15.71
N ARG A 448 4.09 -12.51 15.35
CA ARG A 448 3.02 -12.71 16.33
C ARG A 448 2.02 -13.73 15.83
N THR A 449 1.64 -14.66 16.71
CA THR A 449 0.63 -15.69 16.44
C THR A 449 -0.49 -15.71 17.48
N THR A 450 -0.40 -14.87 18.50
CA THR A 450 -1.37 -14.74 19.59
C THR A 450 -1.90 -13.31 19.68
N PHE A 451 -3.22 -13.19 19.86
CA PHE A 451 -3.95 -11.92 19.79
C PHE A 451 -5.05 -11.91 20.85
N LYS A 452 -5.40 -10.72 21.34
CA LYS A 452 -6.52 -10.55 22.28
C LYS A 452 -7.88 -10.76 21.59
N ASP A 453 -7.97 -10.36 20.32
CA ASP A 453 -9.13 -10.52 19.45
C ASP A 453 -8.72 -11.30 18.19
N SER A 454 -9.67 -12.02 17.59
CA SER A 454 -9.54 -12.77 16.35
C SER A 454 -9.90 -11.96 15.09
N LEU A 455 -10.44 -10.77 15.27
CA LEU A 455 -10.94 -9.94 14.18
C LEU A 455 -9.94 -8.83 13.85
N PHE A 456 -9.69 -8.67 12.55
CA PHE A 456 -8.79 -7.68 12.01
C PHE A 456 -9.50 -6.96 10.87
N TYR A 457 -9.47 -5.64 10.89
CA TYR A 457 -10.04 -4.79 9.86
C TYR A 457 -9.22 -4.88 8.56
N ASP A 458 -7.89 -4.97 8.65
CA ASP A 458 -7.02 -5.04 7.46
C ASP A 458 -6.19 -6.31 7.31
N VAL A 459 -5.12 -6.45 8.10
CA VAL A 459 -4.17 -7.58 8.07
C VAL A 459 -3.72 -7.91 9.49
N SER A 460 -3.42 -9.18 9.75
CA SER A 460 -2.92 -9.65 11.05
C SER A 460 -1.39 -9.80 11.10
N ALA A 461 -0.69 -9.68 9.96
CA ALA A 461 0.77 -9.73 9.87
C ALA A 461 1.31 -9.03 8.61
N TRP A 462 2.56 -8.57 8.67
CA TRP A 462 3.28 -7.88 7.58
C TRP A 462 4.81 -8.08 7.61
N THR A 463 5.33 -8.86 8.56
CA THR A 463 6.76 -8.98 8.93
C THR A 463 7.74 -8.85 7.75
N PHE A 464 8.63 -7.85 7.81
CA PHE A 464 9.41 -7.39 6.66
C PHE A 464 10.43 -8.40 6.14
N ASN A 465 11.11 -9.17 6.99
CA ASN A 465 12.04 -10.20 6.50
C ASN A 465 11.31 -11.25 5.64
N HIS A 466 10.07 -11.59 5.98
CA HIS A 466 9.25 -12.51 5.17
C HIS A 466 8.72 -11.84 3.91
N ALA A 467 8.23 -10.61 4.00
CA ALA A 467 7.71 -9.88 2.83
C ALA A 467 8.79 -9.64 1.77
N PHE A 468 10.01 -9.28 2.18
CA PHE A 468 11.14 -9.08 1.29
C PHE A 468 11.88 -10.37 0.93
N GLY A 469 11.54 -11.49 1.59
CA GLY A 469 12.17 -12.79 1.35
C GLY A 469 13.68 -12.78 1.60
N VAL A 470 14.11 -12.13 2.69
CA VAL A 470 15.51 -12.03 3.12
C VAL A 470 15.76 -12.87 4.38
N ASP A 471 17.00 -13.32 4.53
CA ASP A 471 17.48 -13.88 5.78
C ASP A 471 17.50 -12.81 6.87
N TYR A 472 17.31 -13.26 8.11
CA TYR A 472 17.18 -12.40 9.28
C TYR A 472 17.71 -13.13 10.51
N ALA A 473 18.43 -12.39 11.35
CA ALA A 473 18.80 -12.79 12.70
C ALA A 473 18.74 -11.57 13.63
N GLU A 474 18.31 -11.81 14.86
CA GLU A 474 18.29 -10.82 15.93
C GLU A 474 19.37 -11.08 16.96
N ASN A 475 19.51 -10.16 17.91
CA ASN A 475 20.41 -10.28 19.05
C ASN A 475 21.90 -10.44 18.68
N ILE A 476 22.31 -9.97 17.50
CA ILE A 476 23.70 -10.05 17.05
C ILE A 476 24.58 -8.99 17.72
N SER A 477 25.89 -9.27 17.81
CA SER A 477 26.88 -8.34 18.34
C SER A 477 27.04 -7.11 17.46
N LEU A 478 27.05 -5.92 18.06
CA LEU A 478 27.36 -4.67 17.36
C LEU A 478 28.75 -4.67 16.72
N ALA A 479 29.67 -5.55 17.14
CA ALA A 479 30.98 -5.71 16.49
C ALA A 479 30.89 -6.21 15.04
N LYS A 480 29.72 -6.74 14.62
CA LYS A 480 29.44 -7.12 13.23
C LYS A 480 29.03 -5.93 12.36
N ALA A 481 28.67 -4.79 12.96
CA ALA A 481 28.36 -3.57 12.23
C ALA A 481 29.64 -2.92 11.71
N GLY A 482 29.66 -2.61 10.42
CA GLY A 482 30.64 -1.76 9.76
C GLY A 482 30.25 -0.29 9.85
N LYS A 483 30.62 0.48 8.82
CA LYS A 483 30.33 1.91 8.71
C LYS A 483 28.81 2.16 8.64
N GLU A 484 28.35 3.23 9.30
CA GLU A 484 26.97 3.72 9.15
C GLU A 484 26.72 4.16 7.71
N ILE A 485 25.58 3.77 7.14
CA ILE A 485 25.19 4.10 5.78
C ILE A 485 24.38 5.39 5.81
N THR A 486 25.02 6.50 5.44
CA THR A 486 24.35 7.79 5.26
C THR A 486 23.61 7.87 3.93
N GLU A 487 24.24 7.38 2.86
CA GLU A 487 23.70 7.29 1.50
C GLU A 487 23.62 5.82 1.06
N LEU A 488 22.42 5.33 0.77
CA LEU A 488 22.19 3.94 0.38
C LEU A 488 22.31 3.78 -1.13
N LYS A 489 23.21 2.90 -1.60
CA LYS A 489 23.44 2.63 -3.03
C LYS A 489 23.20 1.16 -3.34
N MET A 490 22.57 0.91 -4.48
CA MET A 490 22.40 -0.45 -4.98
C MET A 490 23.71 -0.93 -5.59
N ASN A 491 23.98 -2.24 -5.54
CA ASN A 491 25.16 -2.80 -6.17
C ASN A 491 25.16 -2.50 -7.68
N THR A 492 26.32 -2.15 -8.21
CA THR A 492 26.51 -1.93 -9.65
C THR A 492 26.52 -3.28 -10.35
N GLY A 493 25.70 -3.43 -11.38
CA GLY A 493 25.75 -4.61 -12.23
C GLY A 493 26.97 -4.57 -13.15
N ILE A 494 27.47 -5.75 -13.50
CA ILE A 494 28.74 -5.91 -14.23
C ILE A 494 28.67 -7.08 -15.19
N VAL A 495 29.43 -7.00 -16.28
CA VAL A 495 29.81 -8.15 -17.11
C VAL A 495 31.27 -8.48 -16.84
N SER A 496 31.59 -9.71 -16.47
CA SER A 496 32.93 -10.06 -15.96
C SER A 496 34.07 -9.84 -16.97
N PHE A 497 33.85 -10.18 -18.25
CA PHE A 497 34.76 -9.93 -19.36
C PHE A 497 34.04 -10.13 -20.70
N LYS A 498 34.60 -9.61 -21.80
CA LYS A 498 34.11 -9.87 -23.16
C LYS A 498 34.34 -11.33 -23.54
N SER A 499 33.29 -12.05 -23.92
CA SER A 499 33.37 -13.44 -24.34
C SER A 499 33.01 -13.59 -25.82
N ASP A 500 33.74 -14.45 -26.53
CA ASP A 500 33.41 -14.87 -27.89
C ASP A 500 32.51 -16.13 -27.93
N TYR A 501 32.28 -16.77 -26.78
CA TYR A 501 31.46 -17.98 -26.66
C TYR A 501 30.04 -17.66 -26.17
N GLY A 502 29.91 -16.99 -25.03
CA GLY A 502 28.64 -16.68 -24.41
C GLY A 502 28.74 -16.14 -22.99
N TYR A 503 27.56 -15.94 -22.38
CA TYR A 503 27.41 -15.33 -21.07
C TYR A 503 26.43 -16.11 -20.19
N LEU A 504 26.71 -16.19 -18.90
CA LEU A 504 25.86 -16.80 -17.86
C LEU A 504 25.34 -15.72 -16.90
N MET A 505 24.03 -15.66 -16.74
CA MET A 505 23.35 -14.77 -15.79
C MET A 505 22.59 -15.62 -14.78
N PRO A 506 23.08 -15.75 -13.53
CA PRO A 506 22.33 -16.41 -12.46
C PRO A 506 20.95 -15.77 -12.29
N TRP A 507 19.93 -16.59 -12.05
CA TRP A 507 18.54 -16.11 -11.97
C TRP A 507 18.13 -15.63 -10.57
N ASN A 508 19.03 -15.63 -9.59
CA ASN A 508 18.70 -15.36 -8.19
C ASN A 508 18.34 -13.90 -7.89
N GLU A 509 19.06 -12.92 -8.44
CA GLU A 509 18.86 -11.47 -8.19
C GLU A 509 17.45 -10.99 -8.61
N TYR A 510 16.88 -10.01 -7.89
CA TYR A 510 15.50 -9.59 -8.08
C TYR A 510 15.20 -9.06 -9.50
N TYR A 511 16.15 -8.33 -10.10
CA TYR A 511 15.98 -7.65 -11.38
C TYR A 511 16.41 -8.47 -12.61
N THR A 512 16.72 -9.76 -12.45
CA THR A 512 16.98 -10.66 -13.59
C THR A 512 15.84 -10.72 -14.61
N PRO A 513 14.53 -10.58 -14.24
CA PRO A 513 13.45 -10.47 -15.22
C PRO A 513 13.56 -9.22 -16.11
N LYS A 514 14.01 -8.09 -15.56
CA LYS A 514 14.25 -6.84 -16.31
C LYS A 514 15.33 -7.07 -17.37
N ALA A 515 16.46 -7.62 -16.95
CA ALA A 515 17.58 -7.90 -17.84
C ALA A 515 17.17 -8.88 -18.97
N LEU A 516 16.51 -9.99 -18.62
CA LEU A 516 16.06 -10.98 -19.60
C LEU A 516 15.02 -10.40 -20.56
N ASN A 517 14.10 -9.56 -20.09
CA ASN A 517 13.16 -8.87 -20.98
C ASN A 517 13.93 -8.03 -22.01
N ALA A 518 14.86 -7.17 -21.58
CA ALA A 518 15.64 -6.32 -22.48
C ALA A 518 16.41 -7.13 -23.54
N ILE A 519 17.03 -8.24 -23.12
CA ILE A 519 17.75 -9.17 -24.01
C ILE A 519 16.81 -9.74 -25.08
N LEU A 520 15.66 -10.28 -24.67
CA LEU A 520 14.68 -10.87 -25.62
C LEU A 520 14.01 -9.80 -26.49
N GLN A 521 13.82 -8.57 -25.99
CA GLN A 521 13.28 -7.47 -26.78
C GLN A 521 14.24 -7.06 -27.90
N LYS A 522 15.55 -7.11 -27.64
CA LYS A 522 16.63 -6.85 -28.61
C LYS A 522 16.77 -7.94 -29.69
N GLY A 523 15.97 -9.02 -29.63
CA GLY A 523 16.03 -10.12 -30.61
C GLY A 523 17.07 -11.20 -30.26
N LEU A 524 17.79 -11.03 -29.14
CA LEU A 524 18.84 -11.95 -28.73
C LEU A 524 18.24 -13.23 -28.14
N ARG A 525 18.81 -14.37 -28.53
CA ARG A 525 18.40 -15.67 -28.01
C ARG A 525 19.01 -15.93 -26.64
N ALA A 526 18.22 -16.50 -25.76
CA ALA A 526 18.65 -16.94 -24.44
C ALA A 526 18.08 -18.33 -24.13
N LYS A 527 18.78 -19.08 -23.28
CA LYS A 527 18.37 -20.40 -22.81
C LYS A 527 18.41 -20.46 -21.28
N VAL A 528 17.53 -21.25 -20.68
CA VAL A 528 17.47 -21.44 -19.22
C VAL A 528 18.04 -22.81 -18.85
N ALA A 529 18.90 -22.86 -17.84
CA ALA A 529 19.44 -24.09 -17.28
C ALA A 529 18.38 -24.84 -16.47
N MET A 530 18.11 -26.09 -16.85
CA MET A 530 17.18 -26.97 -16.14
C MET A 530 17.85 -27.83 -15.05
N LYS A 531 19.18 -27.75 -14.93
CA LYS A 531 19.99 -28.44 -13.91
C LYS A 531 21.10 -27.52 -13.42
N ASN A 532 21.60 -27.80 -12.22
CA ASN A 532 22.80 -27.17 -11.70
C ASN A 532 24.04 -27.66 -12.46
N PHE A 533 25.06 -26.83 -12.50
CA PHE A 533 26.35 -27.13 -13.14
C PHE A 533 27.45 -26.24 -12.56
N ILE A 534 28.70 -26.55 -12.88
CA ILE A 534 29.86 -25.73 -12.52
C ILE A 534 30.60 -25.36 -13.81
N ASN A 535 30.90 -24.07 -13.97
CA ASN A 535 31.74 -23.55 -15.05
C ASN A 535 32.95 -22.83 -14.41
N GLY A 536 34.15 -23.34 -14.67
CA GLY A 536 35.34 -22.93 -13.91
C GLY A 536 35.17 -23.23 -12.43
N ASP A 537 35.37 -22.22 -11.58
CA ASP A 537 35.20 -22.35 -10.11
C ASP A 537 33.82 -21.89 -9.61
N THR A 538 32.90 -21.54 -10.53
CA THR A 538 31.59 -20.99 -10.17
C THR A 538 30.48 -22.01 -10.34
N SER A 539 29.74 -22.26 -9.25
CA SER A 539 28.52 -23.08 -9.27
C SER A 539 27.31 -22.25 -9.70
N TYR A 540 26.55 -22.78 -10.65
CA TYR A 540 25.32 -22.19 -11.18
C TYR A 540 24.11 -23.03 -10.82
N ASP A 541 23.04 -22.31 -10.47
CA ASP A 541 21.79 -22.86 -9.94
C ASP A 541 20.73 -23.05 -11.04
N TYR A 542 19.64 -23.72 -10.70
CA TYR A 542 18.46 -23.83 -11.55
C TYR A 542 17.97 -22.46 -12.01
N GLY A 543 17.63 -22.36 -13.29
CA GLY A 543 17.15 -21.12 -13.89
C GLY A 543 18.24 -20.21 -14.45
N THR A 544 19.53 -20.51 -14.25
CA THR A 544 20.62 -19.71 -14.83
C THR A 544 20.42 -19.53 -16.33
N VAL A 545 20.49 -18.28 -16.79
CA VAL A 545 20.27 -17.92 -18.19
C VAL A 545 21.60 -17.92 -18.93
N PHE A 546 21.67 -18.69 -20.02
CA PHE A 546 22.78 -18.69 -20.98
C PHE A 546 22.42 -17.86 -22.22
N ILE A 547 23.30 -16.93 -22.56
CA ILE A 547 23.20 -16.04 -23.73
C ILE A 547 24.38 -16.38 -24.65
N PRO A 548 24.18 -17.20 -25.70
CA PRO A 548 25.26 -17.52 -26.63
C PRO A 548 25.64 -16.30 -27.48
N VAL A 549 26.91 -16.18 -27.86
CA VAL A 549 27.40 -15.12 -28.77
C VAL A 549 27.19 -15.52 -30.23
N GLN A 550 27.53 -16.75 -30.58
CA GLN A 550 27.45 -17.23 -31.96
C GLN A 550 26.01 -17.29 -32.49
N ASN A 551 25.86 -17.01 -33.80
CA ASN A 551 24.60 -17.02 -34.53
C ASN A 551 23.53 -16.03 -33.99
N GLN A 552 23.94 -14.93 -33.37
CA GLN A 552 23.05 -13.85 -32.91
C GLN A 552 23.04 -12.68 -33.91
N GLU A 553 22.13 -11.73 -33.71
CA GLU A 553 22.06 -10.50 -34.50
C GLU A 553 23.22 -9.53 -34.21
N LEU A 554 23.77 -9.56 -33.00
CA LEU A 554 24.91 -8.75 -32.58
C LEU A 554 26.21 -9.55 -32.65
N ASN A 555 27.30 -8.91 -33.06
CA ASN A 555 28.64 -9.49 -32.94
C ASN A 555 29.14 -9.49 -31.47
N ALA A 556 30.31 -10.08 -31.20
CA ALA A 556 30.82 -10.22 -29.83
C ALA A 556 31.06 -8.88 -29.10
N ASP A 557 31.56 -7.85 -29.80
CA ASP A 557 31.79 -6.52 -29.22
C ASP A 557 30.47 -5.80 -28.91
N GLU A 558 29.55 -5.80 -29.86
CA GLU A 558 28.22 -5.20 -29.69
C GLU A 558 27.42 -5.90 -28.58
N MET A 559 27.52 -7.24 -28.51
CA MET A 559 26.90 -8.05 -27.47
C MET A 559 27.45 -7.67 -26.10
N TYR A 560 28.78 -7.55 -25.96
CA TYR A 560 29.41 -7.18 -24.70
C TYR A 560 28.97 -5.80 -24.24
N GLN A 561 29.02 -4.79 -25.11
CA GLN A 561 28.58 -3.42 -24.80
C GLN A 561 27.10 -3.36 -24.42
N PHE A 562 26.26 -4.09 -25.15
CA PHE A 562 24.83 -4.17 -24.83
C PHE A 562 24.59 -4.82 -23.47
N LEU A 563 25.21 -5.97 -23.18
CA LEU A 563 25.05 -6.66 -21.91
C LEU A 563 25.65 -5.87 -20.74
N GLU A 564 26.70 -5.10 -20.95
CA GLU A 564 27.28 -4.21 -19.93
C GLU A 564 26.28 -3.13 -19.52
N LYS A 565 25.67 -2.47 -20.52
CA LYS A 565 24.58 -1.53 -20.29
C LYS A 565 23.42 -2.18 -19.51
N ILE A 566 22.94 -3.34 -19.96
CA ILE A 566 21.82 -4.04 -19.31
C ILE A 566 22.16 -4.50 -17.89
N ALA A 567 23.38 -4.96 -17.66
CA ALA A 567 23.87 -5.35 -16.34
C ALA A 567 23.79 -4.16 -15.39
N ILE A 568 24.31 -2.99 -15.79
CA ILE A 568 24.26 -1.75 -15.00
C ILE A 568 22.81 -1.31 -14.73
N GLU A 569 21.98 -1.20 -15.77
CA GLU A 569 20.58 -0.74 -15.66
C GLU A 569 19.66 -1.68 -14.86
N SER A 570 20.03 -2.96 -14.77
CA SER A 570 19.28 -3.99 -14.04
C SER A 570 19.97 -4.44 -12.76
N HIS A 571 21.12 -3.88 -12.39
CA HIS A 571 21.88 -4.26 -11.19
C HIS A 571 22.20 -5.76 -11.09
N VAL A 572 22.43 -6.43 -12.23
CA VAL A 572 22.73 -7.87 -12.28
C VAL A 572 24.18 -8.14 -12.63
N LYS A 573 24.68 -9.31 -12.22
CA LYS A 573 26.00 -9.82 -12.61
C LYS A 573 25.83 -10.82 -13.75
N ILE A 574 26.60 -10.62 -14.81
CA ILE A 574 26.65 -11.49 -15.98
C ILE A 574 28.08 -11.96 -16.16
N ALA A 575 28.30 -13.27 -16.17
CA ALA A 575 29.63 -13.84 -16.33
C ALA A 575 29.89 -14.19 -17.80
N GLY A 576 30.94 -13.65 -18.41
CA GLY A 576 31.49 -14.20 -19.65
C GLY A 576 32.03 -15.61 -19.40
N VAL A 577 31.94 -16.48 -20.40
CA VAL A 577 32.53 -17.83 -20.35
C VAL A 577 33.38 -18.08 -21.60
N THR A 578 34.47 -18.86 -21.48
CA THR A 578 35.36 -19.15 -22.63
C THR A 578 35.11 -20.53 -23.24
N THR A 579 34.37 -21.40 -22.55
CA THR A 579 34.06 -22.76 -22.99
C THR A 579 32.63 -23.14 -22.62
N GLY A 580 32.07 -24.07 -23.38
CA GLY A 580 30.79 -24.72 -23.08
C GLY A 580 30.90 -25.93 -22.17
N LEU A 581 32.11 -26.42 -21.91
CA LEU A 581 32.38 -27.59 -21.10
C LEU A 581 32.19 -27.26 -19.61
N ASN A 582 31.39 -28.07 -18.92
CA ASN A 582 31.06 -27.88 -17.51
C ASN A 582 31.20 -29.19 -16.73
N GLU A 583 31.35 -29.08 -15.41
CA GLU A 583 30.95 -30.19 -14.53
C GLU A 583 29.42 -30.20 -14.44
N GLY A 584 28.79 -31.30 -14.85
CA GLY A 584 27.33 -31.42 -14.94
C GLY A 584 26.81 -31.24 -16.37
N ILE A 585 25.96 -30.24 -16.61
CA ILE A 585 25.38 -29.99 -17.94
C ILE A 585 26.23 -28.99 -18.75
N ASP A 586 26.64 -29.36 -19.96
CA ASP A 586 27.32 -28.44 -20.87
C ASP A 586 26.39 -27.37 -21.44
N LEU A 587 26.92 -26.20 -21.80
CA LEU A 587 26.15 -25.06 -22.31
C LEU A 587 25.44 -25.36 -23.65
N GLY A 588 25.95 -26.32 -24.41
CA GLY A 588 25.33 -26.83 -25.64
C GLY A 588 24.27 -27.92 -25.42
N SER A 589 24.11 -28.41 -24.18
CA SER A 589 23.23 -29.54 -23.84
C SER A 589 21.74 -29.22 -24.08
N ARG A 590 20.94 -30.28 -24.30
CA ARG A 590 19.46 -30.21 -24.30
C ARG A 590 18.87 -29.81 -22.94
N SER A 591 19.68 -29.82 -21.87
CA SER A 591 19.29 -29.29 -20.55
C SER A 591 19.31 -27.76 -20.46
N PHE A 592 19.79 -27.06 -21.50
CA PHE A 592 19.56 -25.63 -21.70
C PHE A 592 18.36 -25.44 -22.64
N SER A 593 17.23 -25.02 -22.09
CA SER A 593 15.98 -24.89 -22.83
C SER A 593 15.79 -23.48 -23.37
N ALA A 594 15.39 -23.33 -24.64
CA ALA A 594 15.20 -22.02 -25.25
C ALA A 594 14.10 -21.20 -24.55
N ILE A 595 14.37 -19.92 -24.31
CA ILE A 595 13.41 -18.98 -23.74
C ILE A 595 12.71 -18.24 -24.88
N LYS A 596 11.38 -18.26 -24.89
CA LYS A 596 10.59 -17.53 -25.88
C LYS A 596 10.33 -16.12 -25.40
N LYS A 597 10.33 -15.15 -26.32
CA LYS A 597 9.96 -13.76 -26.05
C LYS A 597 8.50 -13.68 -25.58
N PRO A 598 8.21 -13.25 -24.35
CA PRO A 598 6.84 -13.14 -23.87
C PRO A 598 6.15 -11.93 -24.49
N LYS A 599 4.88 -12.11 -24.85
CA LYS A 599 3.89 -11.06 -25.13
C LYS A 599 2.73 -11.25 -24.14
N VAL A 600 2.62 -10.35 -23.17
CA VAL A 600 1.74 -10.53 -22.01
C VAL A 600 0.55 -9.58 -22.09
N ALA A 601 -0.63 -10.13 -21.89
CA ALA A 601 -1.85 -9.37 -21.68
C ALA A 601 -2.45 -9.65 -20.29
N MET A 602 -3.24 -8.73 -19.77
CA MET A 602 -4.00 -8.86 -18.53
C MET A 602 -5.43 -8.39 -18.72
N LEU A 603 -6.40 -9.12 -18.18
CA LEU A 603 -7.81 -8.68 -18.17
C LEU A 603 -8.03 -7.56 -17.16
N VAL A 604 -8.77 -6.53 -17.56
CA VAL A 604 -9.13 -5.36 -16.76
C VAL A 604 -10.59 -4.95 -16.99
N GLY A 605 -11.10 -3.99 -16.22
CA GLY A 605 -12.48 -3.52 -16.34
C GLY A 605 -13.44 -4.24 -15.39
N ASP A 606 -14.73 -4.19 -15.71
CA ASP A 606 -15.79 -4.71 -14.84
C ASP A 606 -15.62 -6.20 -14.53
N GLY A 607 -15.90 -6.57 -13.28
CA GLY A 607 -15.68 -7.92 -12.77
C GLY A 607 -14.24 -8.25 -12.38
N ILE A 608 -13.26 -7.35 -12.61
CA ILE A 608 -11.85 -7.51 -12.20
C ILE A 608 -11.55 -6.68 -10.95
N THR A 609 -10.85 -7.29 -9.98
CA THR A 609 -10.40 -6.58 -8.77
C THR A 609 -9.31 -5.56 -9.13
N GLY A 610 -9.59 -4.27 -8.92
CA GLY A 610 -8.67 -3.16 -9.25
C GLY A 610 -7.31 -3.31 -8.59
N ASN A 611 -7.24 -3.40 -7.26
CA ASN A 611 -5.95 -3.48 -6.55
C ASN A 611 -5.05 -4.62 -7.04
N ASP A 612 -5.60 -5.82 -7.29
CA ASP A 612 -4.80 -6.95 -7.80
C ASP A 612 -4.26 -6.65 -9.22
N SER A 613 -5.08 -6.04 -10.08
CA SER A 613 -4.67 -5.61 -11.43
C SER A 613 -3.60 -4.53 -11.37
N GLY A 614 -3.77 -3.54 -10.51
CA GLY A 614 -2.84 -2.44 -10.28
C GLY A 614 -1.48 -2.89 -9.79
N GLU A 615 -1.44 -3.79 -8.81
CA GLU A 615 -0.21 -4.36 -8.27
C GLU A 615 0.59 -5.15 -9.32
N ILE A 616 -0.10 -5.91 -10.18
CA ILE A 616 0.52 -6.60 -11.32
C ILE A 616 1.04 -5.59 -12.34
N TRP A 617 0.23 -4.59 -12.71
CA TRP A 617 0.64 -3.57 -13.67
C TRP A 617 1.88 -2.79 -13.20
N HIS A 618 1.89 -2.34 -11.95
CA HIS A 618 3.04 -1.66 -11.35
C HIS A 618 4.30 -2.54 -11.36
N LEU A 619 4.20 -3.84 -11.08
CA LEU A 619 5.35 -4.75 -11.12
C LEU A 619 5.97 -4.83 -12.52
N PHE A 620 5.15 -4.99 -13.56
CA PHE A 620 5.61 -5.04 -14.94
C PHE A 620 6.23 -3.72 -15.38
N ASP A 621 5.54 -2.61 -15.09
CA ASP A 621 5.88 -1.28 -15.58
C ASP A 621 7.06 -0.68 -14.81
N GLN A 622 6.92 -0.54 -13.48
CA GLN A 622 7.86 0.22 -12.65
C GLN A 622 9.10 -0.58 -12.23
N ARG A 623 9.05 -1.92 -12.21
CA ARG A 623 10.18 -2.73 -11.70
C ARG A 623 10.92 -3.49 -12.76
N PHE A 624 10.20 -4.07 -13.72
CA PHE A 624 10.79 -4.96 -14.71
C PHE A 624 10.86 -4.36 -16.12
N ASP A 625 10.34 -3.15 -16.33
CA ASP A 625 10.36 -2.47 -17.62
C ASP A 625 9.80 -3.37 -18.73
N MET A 626 8.63 -3.95 -18.45
CA MET A 626 7.95 -4.93 -19.30
C MET A 626 6.59 -4.39 -19.75
N HIS A 627 6.34 -4.46 -21.04
CA HIS A 627 5.02 -4.12 -21.58
C HIS A 627 3.95 -5.11 -21.10
N LEU A 628 2.85 -4.56 -20.57
CA LEU A 628 1.65 -5.31 -20.21
C LEU A 628 0.44 -4.75 -20.95
N THR A 629 -0.12 -5.52 -21.89
CA THR A 629 -1.32 -5.09 -22.60
C THR A 629 -2.55 -5.32 -21.73
N ARG A 630 -3.28 -4.26 -21.36
CA ARG A 630 -4.49 -4.36 -20.55
C ARG A 630 -5.72 -4.45 -21.46
N LEU A 631 -6.42 -5.58 -21.40
CA LEU A 631 -7.58 -5.87 -22.23
C LEU A 631 -8.86 -5.67 -21.41
N ASP A 632 -9.63 -4.67 -21.77
CA ASP A 632 -10.89 -4.37 -21.08
C ASP A 632 -11.96 -5.40 -21.45
N MET A 633 -12.71 -5.86 -20.43
CA MET A 633 -13.80 -6.82 -20.62
C MET A 633 -14.87 -6.34 -21.59
N ASN A 634 -15.10 -5.02 -21.71
CA ASN A 634 -16.12 -4.45 -22.60
C ASN A 634 -15.86 -4.70 -24.10
N TYR A 635 -14.61 -4.95 -24.50
CA TYR A 635 -14.28 -5.28 -25.89
C TYR A 635 -13.50 -6.59 -26.06
N PHE A 636 -13.25 -7.32 -24.96
CA PHE A 636 -12.41 -8.52 -24.93
C PHE A 636 -12.82 -9.57 -25.98
N THR A 637 -14.12 -9.78 -26.19
CA THR A 637 -14.64 -10.75 -27.16
C THR A 637 -14.27 -10.43 -28.61
N ARG A 638 -13.87 -9.19 -28.93
CA ARG A 638 -13.41 -8.77 -30.28
C ARG A 638 -11.89 -8.78 -30.47
N VAL A 639 -11.10 -8.96 -29.41
CA VAL A 639 -9.62 -8.92 -29.46
C VAL A 639 -9.03 -10.17 -30.13
N ASP A 640 -8.09 -10.04 -31.05
CA ASP A 640 -7.29 -11.18 -31.53
C ASP A 640 -6.28 -11.63 -30.45
N LEU A 641 -6.54 -12.78 -29.81
CA LEU A 641 -5.68 -13.30 -28.74
C LEU A 641 -4.39 -13.94 -29.26
N ASN A 642 -4.28 -14.26 -30.55
CA ASN A 642 -3.08 -14.90 -31.12
C ASN A 642 -1.84 -13.98 -31.05
N LYS A 643 -2.04 -12.68 -30.81
CA LYS A 643 -0.96 -11.71 -30.57
C LYS A 643 -0.24 -11.91 -29.24
N TYR A 644 -0.84 -12.65 -28.30
CA TYR A 644 -0.33 -12.82 -26.94
C TYR A 644 0.07 -14.27 -26.67
N THR A 645 1.12 -14.40 -25.85
CA THR A 645 1.59 -15.68 -25.31
C THR A 645 0.95 -16.00 -23.96
N HIS A 646 0.64 -14.96 -23.18
CA HIS A 646 0.14 -15.07 -21.81
C HIS A 646 -1.06 -14.16 -21.61
N ILE A 647 -2.05 -14.65 -20.87
CA ILE A 647 -3.17 -13.85 -20.35
C ILE A 647 -3.20 -14.01 -18.83
N ILE A 648 -2.95 -12.93 -18.12
CA ILE A 648 -3.09 -12.83 -16.67
C ILE A 648 -4.54 -12.45 -16.36
N ILE A 649 -5.14 -13.18 -15.43
CA ILE A 649 -6.49 -12.93 -14.95
C ILE A 649 -6.37 -12.70 -13.43
N PRO A 650 -6.33 -11.43 -12.99
CA PRO A 650 -6.40 -11.08 -11.57
C PRO A 650 -7.67 -11.65 -10.93
N SER A 651 -7.82 -11.52 -9.61
CA SER A 651 -9.04 -11.97 -8.93
C SER A 651 -10.29 -11.39 -9.59
N SER A 652 -11.14 -12.25 -10.14
CA SER A 652 -12.28 -11.84 -10.94
C SER A 652 -13.53 -12.70 -10.77
N ARG A 653 -14.63 -12.19 -11.34
CA ARG A 653 -15.84 -12.94 -11.67
C ARG A 653 -16.14 -12.68 -13.16
N LEU A 654 -15.67 -13.56 -14.04
CA LEU A 654 -15.85 -13.37 -15.49
C LEU A 654 -17.20 -13.94 -15.97
N GLU A 655 -17.79 -13.26 -16.95
CA GLU A 655 -19.02 -13.66 -17.64
C GLU A 655 -18.80 -14.81 -18.64
N LYS A 656 -19.90 -15.39 -19.13
CA LYS A 656 -19.87 -16.62 -19.95
C LYS A 656 -19.14 -16.46 -21.28
N ASP A 657 -19.28 -15.31 -21.93
CA ASP A 657 -18.79 -15.11 -23.31
C ASP A 657 -17.25 -15.13 -23.42
N ALA A 658 -16.54 -14.88 -22.32
CA ALA A 658 -15.08 -14.98 -22.29
C ALA A 658 -14.56 -16.43 -22.28
N ILE A 659 -15.39 -17.40 -21.89
CA ILE A 659 -14.98 -18.80 -21.62
C ILE A 659 -14.47 -19.50 -22.88
N GLU A 660 -15.30 -19.61 -23.91
CA GLU A 660 -14.97 -20.39 -25.11
C GLU A 660 -13.72 -19.84 -25.81
N LYS A 661 -13.67 -18.51 -25.95
CA LYS A 661 -12.54 -17.83 -26.58
C LYS A 661 -11.22 -18.09 -25.85
N LEU A 662 -11.20 -17.97 -24.52
CA LEU A 662 -10.02 -18.27 -23.71
C LEU A 662 -9.64 -19.75 -23.81
N LYS A 663 -10.62 -20.66 -23.81
CA LYS A 663 -10.39 -22.10 -23.85
C LYS A 663 -9.77 -22.55 -25.18
N THR A 664 -10.29 -22.06 -26.31
CA THR A 664 -9.72 -22.31 -27.64
C THR A 664 -8.30 -21.76 -27.72
N TRP A 665 -8.07 -20.52 -27.29
CA TRP A 665 -6.75 -19.89 -27.32
C TRP A 665 -5.72 -20.67 -26.48
N THR A 666 -6.07 -21.08 -25.27
CA THR A 666 -5.19 -21.90 -24.41
C THR A 666 -4.90 -23.25 -25.04
N THR A 667 -5.92 -23.93 -25.58
CA THR A 667 -5.76 -25.22 -26.27
C THR A 667 -4.77 -25.12 -27.44
N ASN A 668 -4.71 -23.96 -28.09
CA ASN A 668 -3.81 -23.68 -29.20
C ASN A 668 -2.38 -23.31 -28.81
N GLY A 669 -2.07 -23.14 -27.53
CA GLY A 669 -0.71 -22.88 -27.03
C GLY A 669 -0.59 -21.69 -26.07
N GLY A 670 -1.69 -20.97 -25.81
CA GLY A 670 -1.70 -19.85 -24.85
C GLY A 670 -1.51 -20.30 -23.39
N ILE A 671 -0.97 -19.42 -22.55
CA ILE A 671 -0.80 -19.66 -21.11
C ILE A 671 -1.72 -18.73 -20.31
N ILE A 672 -2.64 -19.31 -19.53
CA ILE A 672 -3.47 -18.56 -18.58
C ILE A 672 -2.81 -18.55 -17.21
N ILE A 673 -2.78 -17.39 -16.56
CA ILE A 673 -2.35 -17.22 -15.17
C ILE A 673 -3.51 -16.65 -14.35
N GLY A 674 -4.10 -17.44 -13.46
CA GLY A 674 -5.27 -17.05 -12.65
C GLY A 674 -4.94 -16.85 -11.17
N TYR A 675 -5.48 -15.78 -10.57
CA TYR A 675 -5.29 -15.46 -9.14
C TYR A 675 -6.59 -15.55 -8.32
N LYS A 676 -6.47 -16.01 -7.07
CA LYS A 676 -7.54 -15.99 -6.05
C LYS A 676 -8.89 -16.54 -6.57
N ASN A 677 -9.94 -15.73 -6.62
CA ASN A 677 -11.28 -16.19 -7.01
C ASN A 677 -11.34 -16.73 -8.44
N THR A 678 -10.45 -16.27 -9.32
CA THR A 678 -10.30 -16.77 -10.68
C THR A 678 -9.95 -18.25 -10.70
N VAL A 679 -9.26 -18.77 -9.67
CA VAL A 679 -8.94 -20.19 -9.55
C VAL A 679 -10.21 -21.03 -9.49
N LYS A 680 -11.21 -20.61 -8.73
CA LYS A 680 -12.52 -21.27 -8.68
C LYS A 680 -13.22 -21.20 -10.03
N TRP A 681 -13.21 -20.04 -10.68
CA TRP A 681 -13.83 -19.85 -11.98
C TRP A 681 -13.22 -20.75 -13.06
N LEU A 682 -11.88 -20.84 -13.13
CA LEU A 682 -11.17 -21.70 -14.06
C LEU A 682 -11.49 -23.18 -13.82
N ALA A 683 -11.54 -23.60 -12.54
CA ALA A 683 -11.89 -24.96 -12.18
C ALA A 683 -13.34 -25.32 -12.56
N SER A 684 -14.31 -24.46 -12.22
CA SER A 684 -15.73 -24.68 -12.55
C SER A 684 -15.99 -24.73 -14.05
N ASN A 685 -15.20 -24.03 -14.87
CA ASN A 685 -15.31 -24.02 -16.32
C ASN A 685 -14.39 -25.04 -17.03
N LYS A 686 -13.80 -25.99 -16.28
CA LYS A 686 -13.00 -27.11 -16.80
C LYS A 686 -11.75 -26.65 -17.56
N PHE A 687 -11.10 -25.56 -17.12
CA PHE A 687 -9.76 -25.19 -17.59
C PHE A 687 -8.67 -25.99 -16.86
N ILE A 688 -8.90 -26.30 -15.59
CA ILE A 688 -7.98 -27.02 -14.71
C ILE A 688 -8.79 -27.85 -13.71
N THR A 689 -8.29 -29.02 -13.31
CA THR A 689 -8.95 -29.87 -12.31
C THR A 689 -8.38 -29.58 -10.92
N ILE A 690 -9.22 -29.10 -10.01
CA ILE A 690 -8.81 -28.76 -8.65
C ILE A 690 -9.83 -29.33 -7.66
N ASP A 691 -9.34 -30.14 -6.72
CA ASP A 691 -10.09 -30.53 -5.52
C ASP A 691 -9.81 -29.50 -4.42
N PHE A 692 -10.86 -28.83 -3.95
CA PHE A 692 -10.79 -27.85 -2.89
C PHE A 692 -11.19 -28.48 -1.56
N ASP A 693 -10.39 -28.23 -0.53
CA ASP A 693 -10.79 -28.54 0.82
C ASP A 693 -11.61 -27.38 1.43
N LYS A 694 -12.51 -27.70 2.35
CA LYS A 694 -13.43 -26.74 2.96
C LYS A 694 -13.36 -26.81 4.47
N THR A 695 -13.26 -25.65 5.08
CA THR A 695 -13.37 -25.49 6.53
C THR A 695 -14.77 -25.85 6.99
N LYS A 696 -14.87 -26.80 7.93
CA LYS A 696 -16.13 -27.15 8.60
C LYS A 696 -16.40 -26.15 9.72
N MET A 697 -17.44 -25.34 9.58
CA MET A 697 -17.81 -24.28 10.55
C MET A 697 -18.84 -24.72 11.58
N ASP A 698 -19.42 -25.90 11.41
CA ASP A 698 -20.53 -26.43 12.22
C ASP A 698 -20.08 -26.97 13.58
N THR A 699 -18.80 -26.82 13.93
CA THR A 699 -18.21 -27.34 15.16
C THR A 699 -18.29 -26.37 16.35
N ILE A 700 -18.86 -25.17 16.17
CA ILE A 700 -19.02 -24.17 17.24
C ILE A 700 -20.51 -23.92 17.46
N ASN A 701 -21.04 -24.45 18.57
CA ASN A 701 -22.43 -24.35 18.99
C ASN A 701 -22.63 -23.22 20.01
N ASP A 702 -23.88 -22.91 20.35
CA ASP A 702 -24.26 -22.00 21.45
C ASP A 702 -23.76 -20.56 21.31
N ILE A 703 -23.86 -19.99 20.10
CA ILE A 703 -23.48 -18.60 19.83
C ILE A 703 -24.76 -17.75 19.81
N SER A 704 -24.78 -16.70 20.64
CA SER A 704 -25.86 -15.72 20.65
C SER A 704 -25.99 -15.02 19.29
N PHE A 705 -27.16 -14.47 19.00
CA PHE A 705 -27.38 -13.72 17.76
C PHE A 705 -26.37 -12.56 17.60
N GLU A 706 -26.09 -11.85 18.71
CA GLU A 706 -25.10 -10.77 18.79
C GLU A 706 -23.69 -11.23 18.34
N ASN A 707 -23.26 -12.42 18.77
CA ASN A 707 -21.93 -12.95 18.48
C ASN A 707 -21.83 -13.70 17.14
N ARG A 708 -22.93 -13.84 16.39
CA ARG A 708 -22.97 -14.57 15.11
C ARG A 708 -22.01 -13.98 14.07
N SER A 709 -21.97 -12.65 13.94
CA SER A 709 -21.09 -11.97 13.00
C SER A 709 -19.61 -12.14 13.39
N LEU A 710 -19.31 -12.07 14.69
CA LEU A 710 -17.96 -12.28 15.23
C LEU A 710 -17.47 -13.70 14.95
N LYS A 711 -18.33 -14.72 15.08
CA LYS A 711 -18.01 -16.11 14.71
C LYS A 711 -17.56 -16.22 13.26
N SER A 712 -18.34 -15.66 12.33
CA SER A 712 -18.01 -15.70 10.89
C SER A 712 -16.76 -14.89 10.58
N GLY A 713 -16.61 -13.71 11.18
CA GLY A 713 -15.42 -12.87 11.03
C GLY A 713 -14.14 -13.56 11.50
N ALA A 714 -14.20 -14.32 12.60
CA ALA A 714 -13.06 -15.07 13.14
C ALA A 714 -12.57 -16.17 12.19
N GLN A 715 -13.36 -16.56 11.18
CA GLN A 715 -12.94 -17.52 10.15
C GLN A 715 -12.23 -16.85 8.96
N VAL A 716 -12.17 -15.52 8.92
CA VAL A 716 -11.47 -14.78 7.86
C VAL A 716 -9.97 -14.84 8.11
N ILE A 717 -9.21 -15.20 7.06
CA ILE A 717 -7.77 -14.99 7.04
C ILE A 717 -7.53 -13.56 6.50
N GLY A 718 -7.48 -12.58 7.41
CA GLY A 718 -7.35 -11.16 7.05
C GLY A 718 -6.00 -10.78 6.42
N GLY A 719 -5.00 -11.65 6.54
CA GLY A 719 -3.64 -11.40 6.06
C GLY A 719 -2.67 -12.00 7.05
N ALA A 720 -2.20 -13.20 6.74
CA ALA A 720 -1.25 -13.95 7.55
C ALA A 720 -0.16 -14.55 6.67
N ILE A 721 0.97 -14.85 7.29
CA ILE A 721 2.19 -15.33 6.65
C ILE A 721 2.34 -16.81 6.91
N PHE A 722 2.50 -17.58 5.84
CA PHE A 722 2.59 -19.04 5.91
C PHE A 722 3.85 -19.56 5.24
N LYS A 723 4.45 -20.57 5.84
CA LYS A 723 5.62 -21.29 5.35
C LYS A 723 5.20 -22.42 4.40
N ALA A 724 5.85 -22.47 3.25
CA ALA A 724 5.77 -23.58 2.32
C ALA A 724 7.16 -24.11 1.97
N LYS A 725 7.26 -25.41 1.70
CA LYS A 725 8.42 -26.02 1.05
C LYS A 725 8.34 -25.79 -0.46
N VAL A 726 9.49 -25.66 -1.10
CA VAL A 726 9.60 -25.50 -2.54
C VAL A 726 10.52 -26.55 -3.16
N ASP A 727 10.09 -27.13 -4.28
CA ASP A 727 10.97 -27.92 -5.15
C ASP A 727 11.72 -26.98 -6.09
N ARG A 728 12.97 -26.66 -5.76
CA ARG A 728 13.82 -25.73 -6.52
C ARG A 728 14.11 -26.19 -7.95
N SER A 729 13.92 -27.49 -8.26
CA SER A 729 14.11 -28.03 -9.60
C SER A 729 12.93 -27.76 -10.53
N HIS A 730 11.75 -27.41 -10.00
CA HIS A 730 10.59 -27.04 -10.80
C HIS A 730 10.71 -25.58 -11.29
N PRO A 731 10.41 -25.25 -12.57
CA PRO A 731 10.63 -23.90 -13.13
C PRO A 731 9.98 -22.74 -12.38
N ILE A 732 8.86 -23.00 -11.69
CA ILE A 732 8.18 -22.00 -10.86
C ILE A 732 9.07 -21.48 -9.72
N ASN A 733 10.04 -22.27 -9.26
CA ASN A 733 10.92 -21.96 -8.14
C ASN A 733 12.36 -21.61 -8.57
N PHE A 734 12.62 -21.45 -9.87
CA PHE A 734 13.92 -21.01 -10.35
C PHE A 734 14.32 -19.67 -9.72
N GLY A 735 15.61 -19.55 -9.36
CA GLY A 735 16.18 -18.36 -8.71
C GLY A 735 15.95 -18.29 -7.19
N TYR A 736 15.13 -19.17 -6.59
CA TYR A 736 15.06 -19.27 -5.13
C TYR A 736 16.23 -20.09 -4.58
N LYS A 737 16.93 -19.55 -3.57
CA LYS A 737 18.08 -20.23 -2.94
C LYS A 737 17.66 -21.22 -1.85
N ASN A 738 16.55 -20.93 -1.16
CA ASN A 738 16.05 -21.71 -0.02
C ASN A 738 15.01 -22.74 -0.50
N ASP A 739 14.90 -23.85 0.23
CA ASP A 739 13.86 -24.87 0.06
C ASP A 739 12.56 -24.52 0.81
N GLU A 740 12.52 -23.37 1.48
CA GLU A 740 11.34 -22.80 2.13
C GLU A 740 11.04 -21.38 1.62
N ILE A 741 9.76 -21.04 1.53
CA ILE A 741 9.27 -19.71 1.14
C ILE A 741 8.16 -19.23 2.10
N ALA A 742 8.13 -17.93 2.35
CA ALA A 742 7.05 -17.27 3.09
C ALA A 742 6.01 -16.69 2.11
N LEU A 743 4.76 -17.08 2.28
CA LEU A 743 3.63 -16.71 1.43
C LEU A 743 2.62 -15.89 2.24
N PHE A 744 2.25 -14.72 1.71
CA PHE A 744 1.16 -13.94 2.26
C PHE A 744 -0.18 -14.44 1.75
N ARG A 745 -1.12 -14.66 2.67
CA ARG A 745 -2.42 -15.23 2.35
C ARG A 745 -3.56 -14.40 2.91
N LYS A 746 -4.57 -14.16 2.06
CA LYS A 746 -5.82 -13.46 2.39
C LYS A 746 -7.07 -14.22 1.91
N THR A 747 -6.93 -15.54 1.71
CA THR A 747 -7.99 -16.37 1.14
C THR A 747 -8.22 -17.63 1.97
N THR A 748 -9.42 -18.19 1.86
CA THR A 748 -9.79 -19.52 2.36
C THR A 748 -9.88 -20.53 1.19
N LEU A 749 -9.07 -20.33 0.16
CA LEU A 749 -8.98 -21.20 -1.02
C LEU A 749 -7.94 -22.29 -0.81
N PHE A 750 -8.35 -23.43 -0.25
CA PHE A 750 -7.44 -24.53 0.05
C PHE A 750 -7.46 -25.57 -1.07
N MET A 751 -6.37 -25.72 -1.82
CA MET A 751 -6.26 -26.74 -2.88
C MET A 751 -5.55 -27.97 -2.33
N LYS A 752 -6.14 -29.15 -2.52
CA LYS A 752 -5.49 -30.40 -2.10
C LYS A 752 -4.26 -30.70 -2.97
N PRO A 753 -3.19 -31.26 -2.41
CA PRO A 753 -2.04 -31.68 -3.18
C PRO A 753 -2.43 -32.78 -4.18
N ASP A 754 -1.74 -32.82 -5.31
CA ASP A 754 -1.78 -33.95 -6.24
C ASP A 754 -1.09 -35.18 -5.61
N LYS A 755 -1.46 -36.39 -6.06
CA LYS A 755 -0.82 -37.63 -5.58
C LYS A 755 0.65 -37.73 -5.99
N LYS A 756 1.03 -37.11 -7.11
CA LYS A 756 2.41 -37.06 -7.61
C LYS A 756 3.11 -35.86 -7.01
N SER A 757 4.20 -36.09 -6.28
CA SER A 757 4.92 -35.03 -5.55
C SER A 757 5.42 -33.89 -6.44
N TYR A 758 5.91 -34.19 -7.65
CA TYR A 758 6.41 -33.18 -8.59
C TYR A 758 5.32 -32.22 -9.12
N ASN A 759 4.04 -32.58 -9.01
CA ASN A 759 2.92 -31.68 -9.32
C ASN A 759 2.60 -30.70 -8.17
N ASN A 760 3.32 -30.79 -7.04
CA ASN A 760 3.18 -29.94 -5.86
C ASN A 760 4.48 -29.15 -5.60
N PRO A 761 4.97 -28.34 -6.55
CA PRO A 761 6.27 -27.70 -6.43
C PRO A 761 6.33 -26.64 -5.32
N ILE A 762 5.19 -26.22 -4.79
CA ILE A 762 5.08 -25.39 -3.60
C ILE A 762 4.02 -26.04 -2.70
N GLN A 763 4.38 -26.39 -1.47
CA GLN A 763 3.46 -27.06 -0.54
C GLN A 763 3.60 -26.50 0.87
N TYR A 764 2.49 -26.09 1.48
CA TYR A 764 2.48 -25.64 2.87
C TYR A 764 3.00 -26.74 3.81
N THR A 765 3.75 -26.36 4.84
CA THR A 765 4.28 -27.34 5.80
C THR A 765 3.19 -27.91 6.70
N ALA A 766 3.58 -28.88 7.55
CA ALA A 766 2.70 -29.45 8.55
C ALA A 766 2.19 -28.41 9.58
N ASN A 767 3.00 -27.37 9.85
CA ASN A 767 2.73 -26.26 10.76
C ASN A 767 3.09 -24.95 10.05
N PRO A 768 2.22 -24.45 9.15
CA PRO A 768 2.63 -23.43 8.20
C PRO A 768 2.61 -22.01 8.78
N LEU A 769 1.91 -21.70 9.87
CA LEU A 769 1.80 -20.32 10.35
C LEU A 769 3.16 -19.77 10.80
N LEU A 770 3.63 -18.71 10.15
CA LEU A 770 4.83 -17.95 10.54
C LEU A 770 4.46 -16.75 11.40
N SER A 771 3.44 -15.99 10.99
CA SER A 771 2.96 -14.78 11.67
C SER A 771 1.54 -14.49 11.22
N GLY A 772 0.72 -13.91 12.08
CA GLY A 772 -0.68 -13.56 11.83
C GLY A 772 -1.67 -14.52 12.48
N TYR A 773 -2.94 -14.24 12.26
CA TYR A 773 -4.06 -14.98 12.80
C TYR A 773 -4.63 -15.97 11.78
N ILE A 774 -5.00 -17.15 12.27
CA ILE A 774 -5.78 -18.15 11.57
C ILE A 774 -6.66 -18.88 12.59
N SER A 775 -7.92 -19.14 12.25
CA SER A 775 -8.81 -19.92 13.11
C SER A 775 -8.33 -21.36 13.28
N LYS A 776 -8.73 -22.02 14.38
CA LYS A 776 -8.40 -23.43 14.63
C LYS A 776 -8.93 -24.34 13.52
N GLU A 777 -10.09 -24.01 12.97
CA GLU A 777 -10.73 -24.77 11.89
C GLU A 777 -9.93 -24.64 10.59
N ASN A 778 -9.56 -23.42 10.19
CA ASN A 778 -8.74 -23.18 9.00
C ASN A 778 -7.32 -23.75 9.15
N ALA A 779 -6.73 -23.70 10.35
CA ALA A 779 -5.39 -24.23 10.63
C ALA A 779 -5.30 -25.75 10.38
N LYS A 780 -6.39 -26.49 10.64
CA LYS A 780 -6.49 -27.92 10.33
C LYS A 780 -6.49 -28.18 8.82
N VAL A 781 -7.12 -27.30 8.04
CA VAL A 781 -7.31 -27.47 6.59
C VAL A 781 -6.08 -27.03 5.80
N ILE A 782 -5.44 -25.91 6.15
CA ILE A 782 -4.32 -25.36 5.36
C ILE A 782 -3.09 -26.28 5.32
N LYS A 783 -2.93 -27.12 6.35
CA LYS A 783 -1.81 -28.05 6.48
C LYS A 783 -1.62 -28.89 5.21
N ASN A 784 -0.39 -28.93 4.67
CA ASN A 784 -0.02 -29.71 3.48
C ASN A 784 -0.80 -29.38 2.18
N THR A 785 -1.61 -28.31 2.16
CA THR A 785 -2.26 -27.84 0.93
C THR A 785 -1.25 -27.15 0.01
N VAL A 786 -1.64 -26.89 -1.23
CA VAL A 786 -0.78 -26.24 -2.23
C VAL A 786 -1.35 -24.87 -2.63
N PRO A 787 -0.53 -23.80 -2.70
CA PRO A 787 -0.95 -22.47 -3.13
C PRO A 787 -0.85 -22.29 -4.66
N PHE A 788 -0.21 -23.23 -5.34
CA PHE A 788 0.09 -23.18 -6.77
C PHE A 788 -0.28 -24.51 -7.43
N LYS A 789 -0.86 -24.44 -8.63
CA LYS A 789 -1.00 -25.58 -9.55
C LYS A 789 -0.79 -25.14 -10.99
N VAL A 790 -0.32 -26.08 -11.80
CA VAL A 790 -0.21 -25.97 -13.25
C VAL A 790 -0.77 -27.22 -13.89
N GLN A 791 -1.51 -27.06 -14.99
CA GLN A 791 -2.04 -28.17 -15.77
C GLN A 791 -2.05 -27.82 -17.25
N ARG A 792 -1.66 -28.78 -18.10
CA ARG A 792 -1.79 -28.63 -19.55
C ARG A 792 -3.25 -28.64 -19.99
N LEU A 793 -3.55 -27.81 -20.99
CA LEU A 793 -4.81 -27.79 -21.71
C LEU A 793 -4.48 -27.68 -23.20
N GLY A 794 -4.57 -28.79 -23.94
CA GLY A 794 -4.07 -28.89 -25.31
C GLY A 794 -2.55 -28.65 -25.38
N ARG A 795 -2.14 -27.71 -26.23
CA ARG A 795 -0.73 -27.29 -26.36
C ARG A 795 -0.31 -26.21 -25.36
N GLY A 796 -1.27 -25.57 -24.68
CA GLY A 796 -1.02 -24.54 -23.69
C GLY A 796 -1.16 -25.05 -22.26
N SER A 797 -1.17 -24.10 -21.32
CA SER A 797 -1.18 -24.39 -19.88
C SER A 797 -2.07 -23.41 -19.12
N VAL A 798 -2.64 -23.91 -18.03
CA VAL A 798 -3.38 -23.13 -17.04
C VAL A 798 -2.61 -23.17 -15.74
N ILE A 799 -2.19 -22.00 -15.28
CA ILE A 799 -1.40 -21.80 -14.06
C ILE A 799 -2.25 -21.00 -13.07
N VAL A 800 -2.28 -21.42 -11.81
CA VAL A 800 -3.12 -20.79 -10.79
C VAL A 800 -2.37 -20.55 -9.48
N PHE A 801 -2.68 -19.41 -8.84
CA PHE A 801 -2.24 -19.06 -7.49
C PHE A 801 -3.45 -18.75 -6.60
N THR A 802 -3.49 -19.32 -5.40
CA THR A 802 -4.58 -19.04 -4.44
C THR A 802 -4.51 -17.62 -3.88
N ASP A 803 -3.35 -16.99 -3.94
CA ASP A 803 -3.05 -15.70 -3.31
C ASP A 803 -2.27 -14.80 -4.26
N ASN A 804 -2.32 -13.49 -4.01
CA ASN A 804 -1.62 -12.50 -4.82
C ASN A 804 -0.12 -12.50 -4.46
N THR A 805 0.73 -12.78 -5.45
CA THR A 805 2.19 -12.83 -5.33
C THR A 805 2.87 -11.47 -5.40
N ASN A 806 2.10 -10.40 -5.52
CA ASN A 806 2.56 -9.03 -5.78
C ASN A 806 2.01 -8.03 -4.73
N PHE A 807 1.54 -8.57 -3.60
CA PHE A 807 0.75 -7.87 -2.60
C PHE A 807 1.34 -6.50 -2.21
N ARG A 808 0.54 -5.45 -2.47
CA ARG A 808 0.79 -4.04 -2.11
C ARG A 808 2.18 -3.52 -2.44
N GLY A 809 2.85 -4.10 -3.44
CA GLY A 809 4.18 -3.69 -3.86
C GLY A 809 5.31 -4.06 -2.88
N PHE A 810 5.06 -4.28 -1.58
CA PHE A 810 6.13 -4.58 -0.63
C PHE A 810 6.44 -6.07 -0.45
N TRP A 811 5.66 -6.97 -1.09
CA TRP A 811 5.91 -8.41 -1.01
C TRP A 811 6.90 -8.90 -2.08
N PHE A 812 8.17 -8.49 -1.98
CA PHE A 812 9.23 -8.85 -2.94
C PHE A 812 9.51 -10.36 -3.00
N GLY A 813 9.35 -11.07 -1.88
CA GLY A 813 9.71 -12.48 -1.74
C GLY A 813 8.97 -13.43 -2.68
N THR A 814 7.81 -13.05 -3.23
CA THR A 814 7.01 -13.90 -4.12
C THR A 814 6.83 -13.35 -5.54
N ASN A 815 7.31 -12.14 -5.85
CA ASN A 815 7.14 -11.56 -7.19
C ASN A 815 7.78 -12.42 -8.30
N LYS A 816 8.89 -13.09 -7.96
CA LYS A 816 9.59 -13.99 -8.89
C LYS A 816 8.73 -15.16 -9.34
N LEU A 817 7.76 -15.61 -8.54
CA LEU A 817 6.81 -16.64 -8.95
C LEU A 817 6.04 -16.23 -10.21
N LEU A 818 5.57 -14.98 -10.30
CA LEU A 818 4.90 -14.48 -11.50
C LEU A 818 5.89 -14.34 -12.66
N MET A 819 7.11 -13.87 -12.44
CA MET A 819 8.10 -13.80 -13.53
C MET A 819 8.50 -15.18 -14.05
N ASN A 820 8.58 -16.18 -13.18
CA ASN A 820 8.85 -17.56 -13.57
C ASN A 820 7.71 -18.14 -14.41
N THR A 821 6.44 -17.79 -14.16
CA THR A 821 5.35 -18.21 -15.06
C THR A 821 5.42 -17.53 -16.43
N ILE A 822 5.86 -16.27 -16.50
CA ILE A 822 5.98 -15.53 -17.77
C ILE A 822 7.14 -16.03 -18.63
N PHE A 823 8.32 -16.27 -18.04
CA PHE A 823 9.50 -16.67 -18.82
C PHE A 823 9.64 -18.18 -18.98
N PHE A 824 9.12 -18.98 -18.04
CA PHE A 824 9.32 -20.42 -18.00
C PHE A 824 8.03 -21.25 -17.93
N GLY A 825 6.84 -20.63 -18.07
CA GLY A 825 5.56 -21.32 -18.00
C GLY A 825 5.37 -22.45 -19.02
N ASP A 826 6.05 -22.38 -20.17
CA ASP A 826 6.05 -23.44 -21.18
C ASP A 826 6.97 -24.62 -20.86
N LYS A 827 7.76 -24.52 -19.78
CA LYS A 827 8.67 -25.57 -19.27
C LYS A 827 8.11 -26.31 -18.06
N MET A 828 6.92 -25.91 -17.58
CA MET A 828 6.22 -26.51 -16.43
C MET A 828 5.37 -27.72 -16.83
#